data_AF-A0A1Y5P1V9-F1
#
_entry.id   AF-A0A1Y5P1V9-F1
#
_cell.length_a   1.000
_cell.length_b   1.000
_cell.length_c   1.000
_cell.angle_alpha   90.00
_cell.angle_beta   90.00
_cell.angle_gamma   90.00
#
_symmetry.space_group_name_H-M   'P 1'
#
loop_
_entity.id
_entity.type
_entity.pdbx_description
1 polymer ?
#
loop_
_entity_poly.entity_id
_entity_poly.type
_entity_poly.pdbx_seq_one_letter_code
_entity_poly.pdbx_strand_id
1 'polypeptide(L)'
;MRGTKSRIVGLSIAGALALSLVPLPAMPADATSGGAVTTSPAPTATPTATAEPAATATPTPTPTPTPTATAGDLPKPLPTSSPLPGDEDHEHLETDGPTMPLTRELPTRTVDPGVPTVPTTRLSSSYGPQPVFHFPWAPGKRWGASGPHADSDGIHEGAIDFAPLGSSTTVVRAVAAGQVYRVSCAGGWFLGIDHGGGWMSEYYHLRSANSALVGKWVEAGAALGLAGQTLPCGGTPGSSPHVHLSILNEVVDVPSGKRQYIPVSGIQFDRYELYDSSGAYNGVWRDMSGARVLTSERVTCCLTASTRIGPSSPKAVLPDANGNGIDDRAEVNPWDTDLNSDGRADIVAFDTTGVMVSRSTGSVFTTATRALSSFGTETGWSTSTSLRTVMDVTGDGAPDIVGFGGSGVFVARGNGSGGFGSPSRWTTAFSAGSGWSLSGHVRTLADVNGDGLRDIIGFGKYGVSVSLNTGGAFGAPRRWSNAMGGEAAGSWDTTRHQRFVRDVNGDGRADLIGFGASGVQVALSTGDGFAAPRSWSAAFGLDRGWRVDVTPRQLTDMNADGRPDVVGFGRDGVYVALNTGSSFATARRWTTSFGLSSGSRGWQTTRDPRVLADVNGDGRPDIVGLRTGGAWVARNTGSAFTSAARWTTDYGSTEWTLGVMPRGVADVNGDDRADIVGFARHGVHVALSTGSRFGAASHWNAQYGWGKSTGHWLVRTKPRGINAG
;
A
#
# COMPACT_ATOMS: atom_id res chain seq x y z
N MET A 1 2.65 -26.80 25.67
CA MET A 1 1.48 -27.65 25.33
C MET A 1 0.88 -27.10 24.06
N ARG A 2 1.07 -27.82 22.95
CA ARG A 2 0.65 -27.42 21.61
C ARG A 2 -0.79 -27.89 21.37
N GLY A 3 -1.68 -26.97 21.02
CA GLY A 3 -3.04 -27.28 20.57
C GLY A 3 -3.12 -27.12 19.06
N THR A 4 -3.14 -28.23 18.35
CA THR A 4 -3.35 -28.33 16.90
C THR A 4 -4.81 -27.98 16.58
N LYS A 5 -5.07 -26.97 15.73
CA LYS A 5 -6.41 -26.71 15.19
C LYS A 5 -6.65 -27.62 13.98
N SER A 6 -7.71 -28.43 14.07
CA SER A 6 -8.16 -29.36 13.03
C SER A 6 -8.73 -28.63 11.82
N ARG A 7 -8.29 -29.05 10.63
CA ARG A 7 -8.98 -28.83 9.35
C ARG A 7 -10.26 -29.66 9.34
N ILE A 8 -11.41 -29.02 9.13
CA ILE A 8 -12.68 -29.71 8.89
C ILE A 8 -12.76 -30.00 7.38
N VAL A 9 -12.72 -31.29 7.05
CA VAL A 9 -13.06 -31.83 5.73
C VAL A 9 -14.57 -32.01 5.71
N GLY A 10 -15.26 -31.30 4.80
CA GLY A 10 -16.70 -31.47 4.57
C GLY A 10 -16.99 -32.82 3.90
N LEU A 11 -17.68 -33.70 4.62
CA LEU A 11 -18.19 -34.96 4.09
C LEU A 11 -19.69 -34.82 3.79
N SER A 12 -20.06 -34.95 2.53
CA SER A 12 -21.43 -34.92 2.03
C SER A 12 -22.23 -36.14 2.53
N ILE A 13 -23.36 -35.92 3.19
CA ILE A 13 -24.35 -36.97 3.47
C ILE A 13 -25.71 -36.49 2.94
N ALA A 14 -26.19 -37.21 1.94
CA ALA A 14 -27.55 -37.11 1.42
C ALA A 14 -28.54 -37.75 2.42
N GLY A 15 -29.61 -37.03 2.74
CA GLY A 15 -30.70 -37.51 3.58
C GLY A 15 -32.00 -36.84 3.17
N ALA A 16 -32.82 -37.57 2.41
CA ALA A 16 -34.15 -37.15 1.97
C ALA A 16 -35.12 -37.09 3.15
N LEU A 17 -35.91 -36.01 3.24
CA LEU A 17 -37.18 -36.04 3.97
C LEU A 17 -38.27 -35.34 3.16
N ALA A 18 -39.31 -36.11 2.85
CA ALA A 18 -40.54 -35.67 2.23
C ALA A 18 -41.40 -34.87 3.22
N LEU A 19 -42.04 -33.79 2.77
CA LEU A 19 -43.18 -33.22 3.46
C LEU A 19 -44.27 -32.79 2.47
N SER A 20 -45.49 -33.14 2.86
CA SER A 20 -46.74 -33.21 2.11
C SER A 20 -47.41 -31.87 1.81
N LEU A 21 -48.02 -31.79 0.64
CA LEU A 21 -49.00 -30.80 0.19
C LEU A 21 -50.34 -30.92 0.93
N VAL A 22 -50.94 -29.77 1.28
CA VAL A 22 -52.39 -29.60 1.48
C VAL A 22 -52.80 -28.24 0.88
N PRO A 23 -53.87 -28.14 0.03
CA PRO A 23 -54.24 -26.90 -0.65
C PRO A 23 -55.57 -26.25 -0.17
N LEU A 24 -55.81 -25.02 -0.67
CA LEU A 24 -57.08 -24.25 -0.84
C LEU A 24 -57.64 -23.46 0.37
N PRO A 25 -58.51 -22.42 0.19
CA PRO A 25 -59.19 -21.94 -1.03
C PRO A 25 -59.16 -20.39 -1.29
N ALA A 26 -59.85 -19.98 -2.36
CA ALA A 26 -59.88 -18.68 -3.01
C ALA A 26 -60.98 -17.69 -2.52
N MET A 27 -60.73 -16.38 -2.77
CA MET A 27 -61.62 -15.27 -3.26
C MET A 27 -62.91 -14.91 -2.48
N PRO A 28 -63.32 -13.61 -2.42
CA PRO A 28 -63.97 -12.95 -3.56
C PRO A 28 -63.60 -11.46 -3.83
N ALA A 29 -64.03 -11.03 -5.01
CA ALA A 29 -63.98 -9.70 -5.62
C ALA A 29 -64.89 -8.67 -4.94
N ASP A 30 -64.66 -7.36 -5.16
CA ASP A 30 -65.54 -6.52 -6.00
C ASP A 30 -65.08 -5.06 -6.21
N ALA A 31 -65.68 -4.43 -7.24
CA ALA A 31 -65.90 -3.00 -7.49
C ALA A 31 -64.71 -2.13 -8.00
N THR A 32 -64.57 -1.83 -9.31
CA THR A 32 -65.34 -0.95 -10.24
C THR A 32 -64.89 0.52 -10.32
N SER A 33 -64.75 0.97 -11.57
CA SER A 33 -64.67 2.33 -12.15
C SER A 33 -63.30 2.66 -12.75
N GLY A 34 -63.16 3.08 -14.01
CA GLY A 34 -64.13 3.36 -15.06
C GLY A 34 -63.50 4.34 -16.07
N GLY A 35 -63.18 3.85 -17.28
CA GLY A 35 -62.98 4.60 -18.54
C GLY A 35 -61.88 5.67 -18.62
N ALA A 36 -61.33 6.05 -19.78
CA ALA A 36 -61.37 5.54 -21.15
C ALA A 36 -60.31 6.36 -21.95
N VAL A 37 -59.65 5.73 -22.96
CA VAL A 37 -59.51 6.25 -24.37
C VAL A 37 -58.77 7.62 -24.52
N THR A 38 -57.64 7.84 -25.21
CA THR A 38 -57.13 7.32 -26.51
C THR A 38 -55.78 7.95 -26.91
N THR A 39 -55.10 7.26 -27.86
CA THR A 39 -54.28 7.76 -29.00
C THR A 39 -52.89 8.38 -28.80
N SER A 40 -51.90 7.62 -29.27
CA SER A 40 -50.64 8.07 -29.89
C SER A 40 -50.92 8.78 -31.24
N PRO A 41 -50.06 9.70 -31.72
CA PRO A 41 -49.01 9.27 -32.66
C PRO A 41 -47.66 10.02 -32.52
N ALA A 42 -46.59 9.39 -33.03
CA ALA A 42 -45.27 9.96 -33.34
C ALA A 42 -45.25 10.54 -34.78
N PRO A 43 -44.11 10.86 -35.42
CA PRO A 43 -42.92 11.68 -35.08
C PRO A 43 -42.62 12.75 -36.17
N THR A 44 -41.75 13.76 -35.95
CA THR A 44 -41.10 14.47 -37.10
C THR A 44 -39.77 15.18 -36.78
N ALA A 45 -38.75 14.76 -37.54
CA ALA A 45 -37.61 15.44 -38.20
C ALA A 45 -36.65 16.46 -37.53
N THR A 46 -35.38 16.20 -37.87
CA THR A 46 -34.09 16.92 -37.80
C THR A 46 -34.08 18.32 -38.46
N PRO A 47 -33.00 19.11 -38.26
CA PRO A 47 -32.18 19.43 -39.45
C PRO A 47 -30.65 19.31 -39.28
N THR A 48 -30.05 19.08 -40.44
CA THR A 48 -28.67 18.84 -40.87
C THR A 48 -27.72 20.04 -40.70
N ALA A 49 -26.42 19.76 -40.48
CA ALA A 49 -25.30 20.61 -40.93
C ALA A 49 -24.10 19.68 -41.24
N THR A 50 -23.80 19.43 -42.52
CA THR A 50 -22.80 20.09 -43.40
C THR A 50 -21.46 19.36 -43.37
N ALA A 51 -21.08 18.81 -44.52
CA ALA A 51 -19.82 18.13 -44.80
C ALA A 51 -18.92 19.02 -45.66
N GLU A 52 -17.62 19.03 -45.39
CA GLU A 52 -16.54 19.42 -46.31
C GLU A 52 -15.16 18.94 -45.77
N PRO A 53 -14.08 18.87 -46.56
CA PRO A 53 -13.75 17.70 -47.40
C PRO A 53 -12.40 17.05 -47.04
N ALA A 54 -12.13 15.93 -47.72
CA ALA A 54 -10.94 15.11 -47.60
C ALA A 54 -9.63 15.86 -47.92
N ALA A 55 -8.61 15.66 -47.08
CA ALA A 55 -7.24 16.08 -47.35
C ALA A 55 -6.35 14.87 -47.72
N THR A 56 -5.55 15.14 -48.74
CA THR A 56 -4.75 14.29 -49.61
C THR A 56 -3.65 13.49 -48.89
N ALA A 57 -3.47 12.24 -49.30
CA ALA A 57 -2.39 11.37 -48.88
C ALA A 57 -1.02 11.88 -49.38
N THR A 58 -0.03 11.94 -48.49
CA THR A 58 1.40 12.11 -48.84
C THR A 58 2.17 10.88 -48.32
N PRO A 59 3.07 10.27 -49.10
CA PRO A 59 3.67 8.98 -48.77
C PRO A 59 4.64 9.05 -47.59
N THR A 60 4.50 8.10 -46.67
CA THR A 60 5.40 7.87 -45.53
C THR A 60 6.72 7.25 -46.01
N PRO A 61 7.90 7.75 -45.58
CA PRO A 61 9.17 7.09 -45.83
C PRO A 61 9.31 5.83 -44.96
N THR A 62 9.68 4.73 -45.60
CA THR A 62 10.07 3.45 -44.99
C THR A 62 11.21 3.62 -43.98
N PRO A 63 11.06 3.23 -42.70
CA PRO A 63 12.20 3.07 -41.80
C PRO A 63 12.81 1.67 -41.93
N THR A 64 14.10 1.64 -42.24
CA THR A 64 15.00 0.48 -42.15
C THR A 64 15.00 -0.13 -40.73
N PRO A 65 15.00 -1.47 -40.57
CA PRO A 65 14.98 -2.10 -39.26
C PRO A 65 16.32 -1.91 -38.52
N THR A 66 16.26 -1.35 -37.31
CA THR A 66 17.36 -1.34 -36.33
C THR A 66 17.02 -2.34 -35.23
N PRO A 67 17.98 -3.15 -34.74
CA PRO A 67 17.69 -4.39 -34.03
C PRO A 67 17.03 -4.20 -32.66
N THR A 68 16.15 -5.15 -32.40
CA THR A 68 15.46 -5.51 -31.16
C THR A 68 16.25 -5.20 -29.88
N ALA A 69 15.75 -4.27 -29.07
CA ALA A 69 16.15 -4.14 -27.68
C ALA A 69 15.40 -5.20 -26.86
N THR A 70 16.14 -6.20 -26.38
CA THR A 70 15.65 -7.25 -25.49
C THR A 70 15.36 -6.67 -24.11
N ALA A 71 14.19 -7.01 -23.56
CA ALA A 71 13.83 -6.70 -22.19
C ALA A 71 14.68 -7.50 -21.21
N GLY A 72 15.36 -6.81 -20.30
CA GLY A 72 16.03 -7.37 -19.13
C GLY A 72 16.32 -6.26 -18.13
N ASP A 73 15.72 -6.33 -16.94
CA ASP A 73 16.44 -6.24 -15.67
C ASP A 73 15.44 -6.30 -14.49
N LEU A 74 15.67 -7.32 -13.66
CA LEU A 74 15.05 -7.60 -12.34
C LEU A 74 15.57 -6.55 -11.31
N PRO A 75 15.27 -6.61 -9.98
CA PRO A 75 15.76 -5.57 -9.07
C PRO A 75 17.28 -5.59 -9.13
N LYS A 76 17.92 -4.42 -9.31
CA LYS A 76 19.37 -4.36 -9.54
C LYS A 76 20.06 -5.19 -8.45
N PRO A 77 20.73 -6.31 -8.78
CA PRO A 77 21.59 -7.00 -7.84
C PRO A 77 22.65 -5.98 -7.39
N LEU A 78 23.16 -6.12 -6.15
CA LEU A 78 24.45 -5.50 -5.86
C LEU A 78 25.44 -5.82 -6.98
N PRO A 79 26.32 -4.88 -7.36
CA PRO A 79 27.27 -5.08 -8.45
C PRO A 79 28.00 -6.41 -8.26
N THR A 80 27.95 -7.26 -9.29
CA THR A 80 28.82 -8.43 -9.36
C THR A 80 30.25 -7.93 -9.42
N SER A 81 31.02 -8.15 -8.35
CA SER A 81 32.46 -7.98 -8.37
C SER A 81 33.05 -9.00 -9.35
N SER A 82 33.59 -8.54 -10.47
CA SER A 82 34.82 -9.16 -10.94
C SER A 82 35.92 -8.72 -9.97
N PRO A 83 36.67 -9.64 -9.33
CA PRO A 83 37.84 -9.24 -8.57
C PRO A 83 38.81 -8.61 -9.56
N LEU A 84 39.10 -7.32 -9.38
CA LEU A 84 40.32 -6.78 -9.96
C LEU A 84 41.47 -7.62 -9.36
N PRO A 85 42.42 -8.09 -10.19
CA PRO A 85 43.65 -8.67 -9.67
C PRO A 85 44.28 -7.67 -8.70
N GLY A 86 44.83 -8.16 -7.60
CA GLY A 86 45.46 -7.31 -6.60
C GLY A 86 46.57 -6.48 -7.25
N ASP A 87 46.33 -5.18 -7.40
CA ASP A 87 47.37 -4.21 -7.61
C ASP A 87 47.77 -3.67 -6.24
N GLU A 88 48.99 -4.00 -5.83
CA GLU A 88 49.70 -3.51 -4.66
C GLU A 88 50.15 -2.04 -4.81
N ASP A 89 49.36 -1.20 -5.48
CA ASP A 89 49.66 0.22 -5.62
C ASP A 89 48.96 0.99 -4.49
N HIS A 90 49.63 0.97 -3.34
CA HIS A 90 49.40 1.83 -2.19
C HIS A 90 49.64 3.31 -2.52
N GLU A 91 48.80 3.92 -3.36
CA GLU A 91 48.74 5.39 -3.43
C GLU A 91 47.90 5.91 -2.26
N HIS A 92 48.60 6.30 -1.19
CA HIS A 92 48.14 7.16 -0.09
C HIS A 92 46.68 7.00 0.33
N LEU A 93 46.36 5.87 0.95
CA LEU A 93 45.14 5.71 1.75
C LEU A 93 45.19 6.70 2.94
N GLU A 94 44.64 7.90 2.77
CA GLU A 94 44.24 8.75 3.89
C GLU A 94 43.26 7.91 4.74
N THR A 95 43.73 7.53 5.94
CA THR A 95 43.02 6.67 6.89
C THR A 95 41.98 7.50 7.67
N ASP A 96 41.00 8.10 7.00
CA ASP A 96 39.97 8.94 7.67
C ASP A 96 39.07 8.05 8.57
N GLY A 97 38.86 6.78 8.21
CA GLY A 97 38.15 5.80 9.06
C GLY A 97 38.93 5.28 10.27
N PRO A 98 38.26 4.63 11.24
CA PRO A 98 38.90 4.02 12.42
C PRO A 98 39.97 2.99 12.02
N THR A 99 41.07 2.95 12.77
CA THR A 99 42.24 2.08 12.48
C THR A 99 42.47 1.02 13.55
N MET A 100 41.81 1.14 14.71
CA MET A 100 41.93 0.18 15.82
C MET A 100 40.93 -0.99 15.65
N PRO A 101 41.19 -2.17 16.25
CA PRO A 101 40.21 -3.25 16.31
C PRO A 101 38.91 -2.80 17.00
N LEU A 102 37.79 -3.16 16.40
CA LEU A 102 36.46 -2.69 16.81
C LEU A 102 35.58 -3.84 17.30
N THR A 103 34.75 -3.54 18.27
CA THR A 103 33.74 -4.45 18.80
C THR A 103 32.37 -3.76 18.74
N ARG A 104 31.38 -4.42 18.15
CA ARG A 104 30.00 -3.93 18.18
C ARG A 104 29.30 -4.45 19.43
N GLU A 105 28.87 -3.53 20.28
CA GLU A 105 27.99 -3.83 21.41
C GLU A 105 26.55 -3.78 20.90
N LEU A 106 26.15 -4.82 20.17
CA LEU A 106 24.80 -4.93 19.64
C LEU A 106 23.80 -5.12 20.79
N PRO A 107 22.63 -4.46 20.73
CA PRO A 107 21.54 -4.72 21.65
C PRO A 107 21.19 -6.22 21.63
N THR A 108 20.85 -6.78 22.78
CA THR A 108 20.29 -8.13 22.83
C THR A 108 18.98 -8.15 22.03
N ARG A 109 18.98 -8.79 20.85
CA ARG A 109 17.74 -9.07 20.13
C ARG A 109 16.97 -10.10 20.95
N THR A 110 15.86 -9.69 21.57
CA THR A 110 14.83 -10.63 22.03
C THR A 110 14.22 -11.26 20.79
N VAL A 111 14.75 -12.40 20.38
CA VAL A 111 14.06 -13.30 19.45
C VAL A 111 13.07 -14.08 20.30
N ASP A 112 11.79 -13.71 20.22
CA ASP A 112 10.68 -14.33 20.96
C ASP A 112 10.77 -14.30 22.51
N PRO A 113 9.68 -14.00 23.23
CA PRO A 113 9.59 -14.26 24.66
C PRO A 113 9.54 -15.78 24.90
N GLY A 114 10.70 -16.45 24.85
CA GLY A 114 10.80 -17.90 25.05
C GLY A 114 12.13 -18.56 24.61
N VAL A 115 13.00 -17.86 23.89
CA VAL A 115 14.30 -18.39 23.43
C VAL A 115 15.44 -17.82 24.28
N PRO A 116 16.38 -18.64 24.79
CA PRO A 116 17.54 -18.15 25.54
C PRO A 116 18.38 -17.19 24.70
N THR A 117 18.79 -16.07 25.30
CA THR A 117 19.71 -15.10 24.69
C THR A 117 21.11 -15.71 24.53
N VAL A 118 21.53 -15.96 23.29
CA VAL A 118 22.89 -16.44 22.96
C VAL A 118 23.71 -15.28 22.36
N PRO A 119 25.01 -15.13 22.73
CA PRO A 119 25.92 -14.18 22.08
C PRO A 119 26.07 -14.49 20.58
N THR A 120 26.07 -13.42 19.79
CA THR A 120 25.73 -13.37 18.36
C THR A 120 26.79 -13.96 17.44
N THR A 121 26.58 -15.19 16.95
CA THR A 121 27.21 -15.71 15.72
C THR A 121 26.28 -15.48 14.53
N ARG A 122 26.66 -14.57 13.62
CA ARG A 122 25.95 -14.10 12.41
C ARG A 122 24.42 -13.99 12.56
N LEU A 123 23.96 -12.79 12.88
CA LEU A 123 22.55 -12.44 13.11
C LEU A 123 21.66 -12.44 11.84
N SER A 124 22.25 -12.58 10.65
CA SER A 124 21.50 -12.79 9.40
C SER A 124 22.25 -13.70 8.43
N SER A 125 21.56 -14.68 7.85
CA SER A 125 22.09 -15.59 6.82
C SER A 125 21.87 -15.09 5.39
N SER A 126 21.11 -14.00 5.21
CA SER A 126 20.77 -13.43 3.89
C SER A 126 20.55 -11.92 3.98
N TYR A 127 20.82 -11.21 2.88
CA TYR A 127 20.54 -9.78 2.80
C TYR A 127 19.03 -9.53 2.88
N GLY A 128 18.60 -8.72 3.85
CA GLY A 128 17.27 -8.12 3.82
C GLY A 128 17.17 -7.00 2.77
N PRO A 129 15.96 -6.52 2.48
CA PRO A 129 15.75 -5.36 1.59
C PRO A 129 16.47 -4.12 2.14
N GLN A 130 17.06 -3.33 1.23
CA GLN A 130 17.83 -2.14 1.62
C GLN A 130 16.92 -1.10 2.29
N PRO A 131 17.30 -0.55 3.45
CA PRO A 131 16.61 0.60 4.04
C PRO A 131 16.58 1.80 3.09
N VAL A 132 15.52 2.58 3.19
CA VAL A 132 15.43 3.90 2.56
C VAL A 132 16.35 4.84 3.34
N PHE A 133 17.49 5.20 2.75
CA PHE A 133 18.44 6.09 3.40
C PHE A 133 18.13 7.56 3.10
N HIS A 134 18.16 8.36 4.16
CA HIS A 134 18.13 9.81 4.13
C HIS A 134 19.52 10.37 4.34
N PHE A 135 19.76 11.61 3.90
CA PHE A 135 21.01 12.25 4.26
C PHE A 135 21.13 12.49 5.77
N PRO A 136 22.35 12.42 6.34
CA PRO A 136 22.58 12.56 7.77
C PRO A 136 22.49 14.02 8.28
N TRP A 137 21.69 14.89 7.64
CA TRP A 137 21.45 16.26 8.07
C TRP A 137 20.00 16.69 7.83
N ALA A 138 19.64 17.86 8.37
CA ALA A 138 18.24 18.29 8.33
C ALA A 138 17.77 18.64 6.89
N PRO A 139 16.52 18.29 6.52
CA PRO A 139 15.93 18.68 5.23
C PRO A 139 16.05 20.17 4.96
N GLY A 140 16.31 20.53 3.70
CA GLY A 140 16.53 21.92 3.26
C GLY A 140 17.91 22.49 3.59
N LYS A 141 18.78 21.76 4.29
CA LYS A 141 20.19 22.14 4.50
C LYS A 141 21.09 21.52 3.44
N ARG A 142 22.25 22.15 3.25
CA ARG A 142 23.24 21.82 2.23
C ARG A 142 24.55 21.39 2.87
N TRP A 143 25.06 20.22 2.49
CA TRP A 143 26.34 19.69 2.95
C TRP A 143 27.17 19.30 1.72
N GLY A 144 28.49 19.39 1.85
CA GLY A 144 29.42 18.77 0.91
C GLY A 144 29.41 17.26 1.07
N ALA A 145 29.72 16.55 0.00
CA ALA A 145 29.72 15.08 -0.04
C ALA A 145 30.92 14.57 -0.84
N SER A 146 31.57 13.52 -0.34
CA SER A 146 32.60 12.78 -1.09
C SER A 146 32.00 11.77 -2.07
N GLY A 147 32.88 11.16 -2.87
CA GLY A 147 32.62 9.86 -3.48
C GLY A 147 32.82 8.70 -2.49
N PRO A 148 32.55 7.46 -2.92
CA PRO A 148 32.80 6.27 -2.13
C PRO A 148 34.29 6.12 -1.75
N HIS A 149 34.55 5.59 -0.56
CA HIS A 149 35.89 5.18 -0.12
C HIS A 149 35.78 4.09 0.96
N ALA A 150 36.91 3.52 1.37
CA ALA A 150 36.95 2.47 2.39
C ALA A 150 37.37 3.03 3.76
N ASP A 151 36.88 2.43 4.84
CA ASP A 151 37.52 2.59 6.15
C ASP A 151 38.91 1.95 6.14
N SER A 152 39.79 2.42 7.03
CA SER A 152 41.13 1.89 7.22
C SER A 152 41.18 0.41 7.61
N ASP A 153 40.10 -0.11 8.21
CA ASP A 153 39.94 -1.51 8.63
C ASP A 153 39.03 -2.33 7.67
N GLY A 154 38.63 -1.74 6.56
CA GLY A 154 37.58 -2.20 5.66
C GLY A 154 38.03 -2.91 4.38
N ILE A 155 37.07 -3.61 3.78
CA ILE A 155 37.16 -4.13 2.41
C ILE A 155 35.94 -3.53 1.66
N HIS A 156 36.19 -2.91 0.49
CA HIS A 156 35.23 -2.17 -0.38
C HIS A 156 35.00 -0.68 -0.07
N GLU A 157 34.57 0.07 -1.09
CA GLU A 157 34.18 1.47 -1.00
C GLU A 157 32.76 1.63 -0.43
N GLY A 158 32.62 1.44 0.88
CA GLY A 158 31.33 1.53 1.57
C GLY A 158 31.19 2.68 2.57
N ALA A 159 32.14 3.61 2.57
CA ALA A 159 32.12 4.83 3.36
C ALA A 159 31.92 6.09 2.50
N ILE A 160 31.35 7.12 3.12
CA ILE A 160 31.03 8.41 2.52
C ILE A 160 31.23 9.51 3.56
N ASP A 161 31.91 10.58 3.16
CA ASP A 161 32.08 11.76 4.01
C ASP A 161 31.08 12.84 3.66
N PHE A 162 30.45 13.38 4.69
CA PHE A 162 29.59 14.54 4.59
C PHE A 162 30.08 15.68 5.48
N ALA A 163 30.33 16.84 4.90
CA ALA A 163 30.78 18.02 5.62
C ALA A 163 29.75 19.15 5.57
N PRO A 164 29.54 19.92 6.66
CA PRO A 164 28.55 20.97 6.74
C PRO A 164 28.96 22.25 5.98
N LEU A 165 29.75 22.16 4.89
CA LEU A 165 30.29 23.30 4.14
C LEU A 165 29.19 24.34 3.83
N GLY A 166 29.25 25.50 4.49
CA GLY A 166 28.24 26.57 4.34
C GLY A 166 26.84 26.27 4.93
N SER A 167 26.66 25.14 5.61
CA SER A 167 25.45 24.80 6.36
C SER A 167 25.34 25.64 7.63
N SER A 168 24.12 26.05 7.97
CA SER A 168 23.82 26.71 9.25
C SER A 168 23.82 25.77 10.46
N THR A 169 24.11 24.48 10.26
CA THR A 169 24.06 23.45 11.31
C THR A 169 25.08 22.36 11.03
N THR A 170 25.72 21.86 12.08
CA THR A 170 26.64 20.73 12.05
C THR A 170 26.03 19.46 12.66
N VAL A 171 24.74 19.47 13.00
CA VAL A 171 24.06 18.29 13.59
C VAL A 171 23.99 17.15 12.60
N VAL A 172 24.56 16.01 12.99
CA VAL A 172 24.50 14.73 12.28
C VAL A 172 23.27 13.96 12.73
N ARG A 173 22.59 13.31 11.78
CA ARG A 173 21.32 12.64 11.97
C ARG A 173 21.35 11.20 11.46
N ALA A 174 20.51 10.36 12.05
CA ALA A 174 20.29 8.98 11.62
C ALA A 174 19.78 8.95 10.16
N VAL A 175 20.41 8.14 9.31
CA VAL A 175 20.03 8.01 7.90
C VAL A 175 18.78 7.17 7.69
N ALA A 176 18.47 6.25 8.61
CA ALA A 176 17.25 5.45 8.61
C ALA A 176 16.84 5.13 10.05
N ALA A 177 15.59 4.70 10.25
CA ALA A 177 15.12 4.26 11.56
C ALA A 177 15.84 2.98 11.98
N GLY A 178 16.05 2.77 13.28
CA GLY A 178 16.74 1.59 13.76
C GLY A 178 17.12 1.66 15.23
N GLN A 179 17.72 0.59 15.73
CA GLN A 179 18.21 0.52 17.10
C GLN A 179 19.67 0.97 17.17
N VAL A 180 19.95 1.97 18.00
CA VAL A 180 21.31 2.50 18.15
C VAL A 180 22.15 1.52 18.96
N TYR A 181 23.36 1.25 18.49
CA TYR A 181 24.36 0.43 19.16
C TYR A 181 25.68 1.20 19.31
N ARG A 182 26.57 0.65 20.14
CA ARG A 182 27.90 1.23 20.34
C ARG A 182 28.94 0.42 19.57
N VAL A 183 29.83 1.12 18.87
CA VAL A 183 31.08 0.54 18.36
C VAL A 183 32.20 0.98 19.29
N SER A 184 32.90 0.03 19.89
CA SER A 184 33.92 0.26 20.91
C SER A 184 35.29 -0.19 20.44
N CYS A 185 36.33 0.47 20.94
CA CYS A 185 37.73 0.16 20.71
C CYS A 185 38.55 0.50 21.97
N ALA A 186 39.84 0.17 21.97
CA ALA A 186 40.71 0.48 23.11
C ALA A 186 40.80 2.00 23.41
N GLY A 187 40.66 2.85 22.40
CA GLY A 187 40.76 4.30 22.52
C GLY A 187 39.46 5.04 22.83
N GLY A 188 38.30 4.39 22.72
CA GLY A 188 37.01 5.08 22.81
C GLY A 188 35.87 4.32 22.12
N TRP A 189 34.88 5.08 21.63
CA TRP A 189 33.69 4.53 20.99
C TRP A 189 33.02 5.54 20.03
N PHE A 190 32.15 5.04 19.17
CA PHE A 190 31.24 5.82 18.31
C PHE A 190 29.89 5.11 18.13
N LEU A 191 28.95 5.76 17.44
CA LEU A 191 27.57 5.28 17.30
C LEU A 191 27.39 4.49 16.00
N GLY A 192 26.65 3.39 16.10
CA GLY A 192 26.06 2.68 14.96
C GLY A 192 24.54 2.53 15.13
N ILE A 193 23.85 2.17 14.06
CA ILE A 193 22.40 1.90 14.05
C ILE A 193 22.13 0.62 13.27
N ASP A 194 21.44 -0.34 13.89
CA ASP A 194 20.87 -1.53 13.23
C ASP A 194 19.49 -1.18 12.69
N HIS A 195 19.33 -1.23 11.36
CA HIS A 195 18.10 -0.91 10.66
C HIS A 195 17.18 -2.12 10.45
N GLY A 196 17.63 -3.32 10.81
CA GLY A 196 16.97 -4.59 10.49
C GLY A 196 17.44 -5.17 9.16
N GLY A 197 17.10 -6.44 8.90
CA GLY A 197 17.50 -7.13 7.65
C GLY A 197 19.01 -7.28 7.45
N GLY A 198 19.78 -7.17 8.54
CA GLY A 198 21.25 -7.16 8.54
C GLY A 198 21.88 -5.82 8.22
N TRP A 199 21.12 -4.79 7.83
CA TRP A 199 21.66 -3.49 7.42
C TRP A 199 22.02 -2.60 8.60
N MET A 200 23.21 -2.01 8.56
CA MET A 200 23.70 -1.10 9.60
C MET A 200 24.31 0.16 9.01
N SER A 201 24.27 1.25 9.78
CA SER A 201 25.04 2.48 9.53
C SER A 201 25.90 2.85 10.72
N GLU A 202 27.10 3.34 10.47
CA GLU A 202 28.06 3.73 11.49
C GLU A 202 28.54 5.16 11.26
N TYR A 203 28.66 5.95 12.33
CA TYR A 203 28.88 7.41 12.27
C TYR A 203 30.16 7.77 13.02
N TYR A 204 31.24 8.01 12.28
CA TYR A 204 32.54 8.36 12.83
C TYR A 204 32.80 9.87 12.77
N HIS A 205 33.84 10.33 13.48
CA HIS A 205 34.18 11.74 13.72
C HIS A 205 33.18 12.62 14.46
N LEU A 206 32.16 12.02 15.10
CA LEU A 206 31.17 12.79 15.84
C LEU A 206 31.74 13.46 17.10
N ARG A 207 31.66 14.80 17.15
CA ARG A 207 31.76 15.55 18.40
C ARG A 207 30.46 15.43 19.18
N SER A 208 30.57 15.19 20.49
CA SER A 208 29.41 15.09 21.39
C SER A 208 28.41 14.02 20.95
N ALA A 209 28.91 12.85 20.54
CA ALA A 209 28.07 11.69 20.24
C ALA A 209 27.15 11.38 21.42
N ASN A 210 25.85 11.20 21.14
CA ASN A 210 24.83 11.06 22.17
C ASN A 210 24.77 9.62 22.69
N SER A 211 25.57 9.34 23.72
CA SER A 211 25.63 8.03 24.37
C SER A 211 24.30 7.57 24.97
N ALA A 212 23.39 8.50 25.30
CA ALA A 212 22.08 8.18 25.87
C ALA A 212 21.10 7.55 24.86
N LEU A 213 21.48 7.49 23.58
CA LEU A 213 20.71 6.79 22.54
C LEU A 213 21.04 5.30 22.46
N VAL A 214 22.19 4.83 22.97
CA VAL A 214 22.60 3.42 22.87
C VAL A 214 21.51 2.52 23.47
N GLY A 215 21.11 1.50 22.69
CA GLY A 215 20.03 0.57 23.01
C GLY A 215 18.63 1.06 22.65
N LYS A 216 18.45 2.35 22.32
CA LYS A 216 17.13 2.91 21.97
C LYS A 216 16.85 2.82 20.48
N TRP A 217 15.57 2.67 20.16
CA TRP A 217 15.08 2.90 18.80
C TRP A 217 15.07 4.40 18.50
N VAL A 218 15.55 4.76 17.31
CA VAL A 218 15.49 6.11 16.76
C VAL A 218 14.83 6.07 15.39
N GLU A 219 14.10 7.13 15.07
CA GLU A 219 13.57 7.33 13.71
C GLU A 219 14.64 7.97 12.81
N ALA A 220 14.45 7.85 11.49
CA ALA A 220 15.26 8.59 10.54
C ALA A 220 15.23 10.09 10.85
N GLY A 221 16.38 10.76 10.75
CA GLY A 221 16.52 12.17 11.09
C GLY A 221 16.75 12.46 12.59
N ALA A 222 16.76 11.47 13.48
CA ALA A 222 17.11 11.68 14.89
C ALA A 222 18.55 12.21 15.03
N ALA A 223 18.77 13.19 15.91
CA ALA A 223 20.10 13.80 16.10
C ALA A 223 21.03 12.86 16.89
N LEU A 224 22.20 12.56 16.32
CA LEU A 224 23.19 11.63 16.88
C LEU A 224 24.36 12.33 17.55
N GLY A 225 24.75 13.49 17.03
CA GLY A 225 25.91 14.25 17.48
C GLY A 225 26.18 15.42 16.54
N LEU A 226 27.39 15.95 16.57
CA LEU A 226 27.84 17.03 15.69
C LEU A 226 28.98 16.51 14.80
N ALA A 227 28.98 16.90 13.52
CA ALA A 227 30.12 16.69 12.63
C ALA A 227 31.37 17.31 13.26
N GLY A 228 32.48 16.60 13.17
CA GLY A 228 33.70 16.88 13.90
C GLY A 228 34.92 16.25 13.24
N GLN A 229 35.99 16.10 14.02
CA GLN A 229 37.25 15.44 13.63
C GLN A 229 37.73 14.57 14.80
N THR A 230 36.81 14.04 15.60
CA THR A 230 37.17 13.22 16.76
C THR A 230 37.69 11.87 16.27
N LEU A 231 38.72 11.34 16.92
CA LEU A 231 39.37 10.09 16.53
C LEU A 231 39.34 9.06 17.67
N PRO A 232 38.15 8.66 18.16
CA PRO A 232 38.06 7.77 19.32
C PRO A 232 38.70 6.39 19.06
N CYS A 233 38.82 5.97 17.80
CA CYS A 233 39.38 4.68 17.41
C CYS A 233 40.53 4.79 16.38
N GLY A 234 41.30 5.89 16.46
CA GLY A 234 42.41 6.16 15.54
C GLY A 234 41.95 6.80 14.23
N GLY A 235 42.77 6.63 13.19
CA GLY A 235 42.62 7.35 11.90
C GLY A 235 43.38 8.68 11.87
N THR A 236 43.29 9.35 10.73
CA THR A 236 43.86 10.68 10.48
C THR A 236 42.72 11.69 10.58
N PRO A 237 42.91 12.86 11.22
CA PRO A 237 41.87 13.87 11.19
C PRO A 237 41.76 14.42 9.77
N GLY A 238 40.60 14.26 9.11
CA GLY A 238 40.32 14.90 7.83
C GLY A 238 40.52 16.43 7.87
N SER A 239 40.53 17.09 6.73
CA SER A 239 40.89 18.53 6.64
C SER A 239 39.87 19.51 7.24
N SER A 240 38.65 19.04 7.55
CA SER A 240 37.58 19.86 8.14
C SER A 240 36.57 19.00 8.91
N PRO A 241 35.72 19.60 9.78
CA PRO A 241 34.65 18.88 10.46
C PRO A 241 33.71 18.17 9.49
N HIS A 242 33.54 16.86 9.64
CA HIS A 242 32.66 16.05 8.82
C HIS A 242 32.07 14.88 9.63
N VAL A 243 31.20 14.10 9.00
CA VAL A 243 30.84 12.75 9.45
C VAL A 243 31.30 11.78 8.39
N HIS A 244 32.06 10.77 8.83
CA HIS A 244 32.41 9.60 8.04
C HIS A 244 31.32 8.56 8.29
N LEU A 245 30.47 8.34 7.29
CA LEU A 245 29.34 7.42 7.32
C LEU A 245 29.72 6.12 6.64
N SER A 246 29.67 5.01 7.36
CA SER A 246 29.91 3.68 6.79
C SER A 246 28.62 2.87 6.74
N ILE A 247 28.40 2.15 5.64
CA ILE A 247 27.23 1.26 5.44
C ILE A 247 27.69 -0.20 5.43
N LEU A 248 27.03 -1.03 6.25
CA LEU A 248 27.43 -2.41 6.50
C LEU A 248 26.24 -3.37 6.37
N ASN A 249 26.54 -4.65 6.17
CA ASN A 249 25.56 -5.72 6.32
C ASN A 249 26.16 -6.92 7.10
N GLU A 250 25.46 -7.39 8.13
CA GLU A 250 25.93 -8.48 9.01
C GLU A 250 26.16 -9.82 8.28
N VAL A 251 25.55 -10.02 7.12
CA VAL A 251 25.69 -11.26 6.33
C VAL A 251 27.12 -11.45 5.84
N VAL A 252 27.79 -10.34 5.52
CA VAL A 252 29.15 -10.31 4.98
C VAL A 252 30.21 -10.05 6.04
N ASP A 253 29.86 -9.97 7.33
CA ASP A 253 30.88 -9.87 8.36
C ASP A 253 31.82 -11.07 8.32
N VAL A 254 33.12 -10.78 8.25
CA VAL A 254 34.16 -11.78 8.11
C VAL A 254 34.74 -12.16 9.48
N PRO A 255 35.04 -13.45 9.72
CA PRO A 255 35.69 -13.90 10.96
C PRO A 255 37.11 -13.35 11.18
N SER A 256 37.71 -12.69 10.18
CA SER A 256 39.10 -12.21 10.21
C SER A 256 39.33 -10.97 11.09
N GLY A 257 38.28 -10.39 11.67
CA GLY A 257 38.37 -9.17 12.49
C GLY A 257 38.42 -7.87 11.70
N LYS A 258 38.41 -7.93 10.35
CA LYS A 258 38.15 -6.77 9.47
C LYS A 258 36.66 -6.65 9.20
N ARG A 259 36.15 -5.44 8.99
CA ARG A 259 34.72 -5.22 8.66
C ARG A 259 34.53 -5.27 7.15
N GLN A 260 33.50 -5.98 6.67
CA GLN A 260 33.15 -5.97 5.25
C GLN A 260 32.04 -4.94 5.03
N TYR A 261 32.36 -3.89 4.27
CA TYR A 261 31.40 -2.86 3.94
C TYR A 261 30.59 -3.23 2.71
N ILE A 262 29.44 -2.58 2.58
CA ILE A 262 28.64 -2.66 1.38
C ILE A 262 29.09 -1.57 0.41
N PRO A 263 29.47 -1.90 -0.84
CA PRO A 263 29.72 -0.90 -1.85
C PRO A 263 28.55 0.08 -1.93
N VAL A 264 28.82 1.38 -1.75
CA VAL A 264 27.78 2.42 -1.76
C VAL A 264 27.48 2.96 -3.17
N SER A 265 28.20 2.49 -4.19
CA SER A 265 27.88 2.79 -5.59
C SER A 265 26.51 2.20 -5.97
N GLY A 266 25.60 3.05 -6.43
CA GLY A 266 24.20 2.78 -6.70
C GLY A 266 23.27 2.95 -5.50
N ILE A 267 23.77 3.23 -4.29
CA ILE A 267 22.91 3.45 -3.12
C ILE A 267 22.25 4.82 -3.20
N GLN A 268 20.93 4.83 -2.96
CA GLN A 268 20.12 6.04 -2.93
C GLN A 268 20.14 6.69 -1.54
N PHE A 269 20.37 8.00 -1.50
CA PHE A 269 20.13 8.87 -0.35
C PHE A 269 19.16 9.99 -0.73
N ASP A 270 18.03 10.09 -0.02
CA ASP A 270 16.93 10.98 -0.36
C ASP A 270 16.53 10.87 -1.85
N ARG A 271 16.97 11.83 -2.67
CA ARG A 271 16.65 11.96 -4.09
C ARG A 271 17.88 11.90 -4.99
N TYR A 272 18.95 11.32 -4.47
CA TYR A 272 20.22 11.21 -5.15
C TYR A 272 20.75 9.79 -5.06
N GLU A 273 21.47 9.39 -6.09
CA GLU A 273 22.22 8.14 -6.12
C GLU A 273 23.71 8.48 -6.24
N LEU A 274 24.52 7.78 -5.46
CA LEU A 274 25.97 7.87 -5.51
C LEU A 274 26.53 6.84 -6.50
N TYR A 275 27.50 7.22 -7.30
CA TYR A 275 28.25 6.31 -8.15
C TYR A 275 29.75 6.50 -7.94
N ASP A 276 30.49 5.40 -7.89
CA ASP A 276 31.94 5.38 -7.88
C ASP A 276 32.54 5.95 -9.19
N SER A 277 33.79 6.38 -9.10
CA SER A 277 34.59 6.81 -10.25
C SER A 277 36.06 6.42 -10.03
N SER A 278 37.02 7.05 -10.73
CA SER A 278 38.42 6.64 -10.65
C SER A 278 39.07 7.01 -9.32
N GLY A 279 39.10 6.06 -8.37
CA GLY A 279 39.85 6.12 -7.12
C GLY A 279 39.04 6.59 -5.91
N ALA A 280 39.58 6.35 -4.72
CA ALA A 280 38.94 6.65 -3.45
C ALA A 280 38.52 8.13 -3.34
N TYR A 281 37.36 8.35 -2.71
CA TYR A 281 36.71 9.65 -2.51
C TYR A 281 36.23 10.33 -3.79
N ASN A 282 36.45 9.72 -4.96
CA ASN A 282 36.00 10.26 -6.23
C ASN A 282 34.68 9.61 -6.64
N GLY A 283 33.67 10.41 -6.93
CA GLY A 283 32.37 9.88 -7.30
C GLY A 283 31.46 10.89 -8.00
N VAL A 284 30.35 10.37 -8.51
CA VAL A 284 29.32 11.16 -9.18
C VAL A 284 28.00 10.97 -8.46
N TRP A 285 27.45 12.06 -7.94
CA TRP A 285 26.08 12.06 -7.47
C TRP A 285 25.15 12.45 -8.61
N ARG A 286 24.10 11.65 -8.79
CA ARG A 286 23.06 11.90 -9.78
C ARG A 286 21.74 12.16 -9.07
N ASP A 287 20.95 13.07 -9.60
CA ASP A 287 19.56 13.18 -9.18
C ASP A 287 18.71 12.05 -9.80
N MET A 288 17.46 11.96 -9.37
CA MET A 288 16.53 10.94 -9.88
C MET A 288 16.15 11.09 -11.37
N SER A 289 16.65 12.09 -12.09
CA SER A 289 16.56 12.15 -13.56
C SER A 289 17.79 11.55 -14.26
N GLY A 290 18.78 11.08 -13.49
CA GLY A 290 20.08 10.64 -13.97
C GLY A 290 21.05 11.79 -14.23
N ALA A 291 20.63 13.05 -13.99
CA ALA A 291 21.49 14.20 -14.19
C ALA A 291 22.56 14.24 -13.10
N ARG A 292 23.82 14.39 -13.51
CA ARG A 292 24.95 14.62 -12.61
C ARG A 292 24.77 15.96 -11.91
N VAL A 293 24.69 15.93 -10.58
CA VAL A 293 24.51 17.14 -9.74
C VAL A 293 25.75 17.49 -8.93
N LEU A 294 26.62 16.51 -8.67
CA LEU A 294 27.89 16.73 -8.00
C LEU A 294 28.92 15.78 -8.59
N THR A 295 30.13 16.32 -8.78
CA THR A 295 31.34 15.52 -8.97
C THR A 295 32.14 15.71 -7.72
N SER A 296 32.33 14.62 -7.00
CA SER A 296 33.16 14.61 -5.81
C SER A 296 34.57 14.27 -6.27
N GLU A 297 35.47 15.23 -6.09
CA GLU A 297 36.92 15.02 -6.09
C GLU A 297 37.31 15.26 -4.62
N ARG A 298 37.12 14.25 -3.76
CA ARG A 298 36.94 14.39 -2.30
C ARG A 298 35.64 15.12 -1.90
N VAL A 299 35.56 15.60 -0.65
CA VAL A 299 34.39 16.31 -0.14
C VAL A 299 34.24 17.66 -0.82
N THR A 300 33.32 17.75 -1.78
CA THR A 300 33.01 18.98 -2.51
C THR A 300 31.55 19.38 -2.30
N CYS A 301 31.29 20.68 -2.42
CA CYS A 301 29.97 21.26 -2.18
C CYS A 301 29.10 21.22 -3.44
N CYS A 302 27.77 20.94 -3.39
CA CYS A 302 26.97 20.47 -2.24
C CYS A 302 25.68 19.77 -2.68
N LEU A 303 25.17 18.87 -1.83
CA LEU A 303 23.84 18.24 -1.93
C LEU A 303 22.84 18.88 -0.97
N THR A 304 21.54 18.82 -1.27
CA THR A 304 20.47 19.36 -0.40
C THR A 304 19.57 18.25 0.09
N ALA A 305 19.41 18.11 1.40
CA ALA A 305 18.51 17.09 1.96
C ALA A 305 17.04 17.41 1.70
N SER A 306 16.24 16.38 1.47
CA SER A 306 14.83 16.48 1.14
C SER A 306 14.07 15.29 1.72
N THR A 307 13.11 15.57 2.60
CA THR A 307 12.11 14.57 3.04
C THR A 307 11.15 14.17 1.93
N ARG A 308 11.08 14.92 0.83
CA ARG A 308 10.07 14.68 -0.20
C ARG A 308 10.46 13.49 -1.09
N ILE A 309 9.76 12.37 -0.93
CA ILE A 309 9.82 11.20 -1.81
C ILE A 309 8.99 11.45 -3.10
N GLY A 310 7.94 12.27 -3.02
CA GLY A 310 7.01 12.62 -4.12
C GLY A 310 7.38 13.77 -5.08
N PRO A 311 6.54 14.05 -6.09
CA PRO A 311 6.72 15.22 -6.98
C PRO A 311 6.57 16.55 -6.21
N SER A 312 7.30 17.57 -6.67
CA SER A 312 7.28 18.91 -6.06
C SER A 312 5.94 19.64 -6.23
N SER A 313 5.13 19.25 -7.23
CA SER A 313 3.82 19.84 -7.53
C SER A 313 2.81 18.75 -7.94
N PRO A 314 1.98 18.27 -7.02
CA PRO A 314 0.92 17.33 -7.37
C PRO A 314 -0.31 18.08 -7.86
N LYS A 315 -0.58 18.00 -9.17
CA LYS A 315 -1.79 18.58 -9.78
C LYS A 315 -3.03 17.67 -9.68
N ALA A 316 -2.94 16.50 -9.04
CA ALA A 316 -4.01 15.52 -9.05
C ALA A 316 -4.51 15.21 -7.63
N VAL A 317 -5.62 15.84 -7.26
CA VAL A 317 -6.52 15.30 -6.22
C VAL A 317 -7.32 14.20 -6.91
N LEU A 318 -7.14 12.96 -6.50
CA LEU A 318 -8.05 11.90 -6.91
C LEU A 318 -9.38 12.09 -6.18
N PRO A 319 -10.51 11.74 -6.81
CA PRO A 319 -11.75 11.58 -6.08
C PRO A 319 -11.58 10.40 -5.12
N ASP A 320 -11.41 10.71 -3.85
CA ASP A 320 -11.46 9.81 -2.70
C ASP A 320 -12.59 10.33 -1.80
N ALA A 321 -13.80 10.24 -2.37
CA ALA A 321 -15.06 10.68 -1.80
C ALA A 321 -15.39 9.91 -0.54
N ASN A 322 -14.80 8.74 -0.28
CA ASN A 322 -14.96 8.04 1.01
C ASN A 322 -13.73 8.13 1.94
N GLY A 323 -12.70 8.88 1.56
CA GLY A 323 -11.61 9.28 2.44
C GLY A 323 -10.78 8.16 3.04
N ASN A 324 -10.75 6.99 2.40
CA ASN A 324 -9.93 5.85 2.83
C ASN A 324 -8.49 5.92 2.27
N GLY A 325 -8.20 6.95 1.46
CA GLY A 325 -6.90 7.20 0.86
C GLY A 325 -6.75 6.67 -0.57
N ILE A 326 -7.83 6.17 -1.16
CA ILE A 326 -7.86 5.44 -2.43
C ILE A 326 -8.84 6.14 -3.35
N ASP A 327 -8.53 6.17 -4.64
CA ASP A 327 -9.44 6.70 -5.65
C ASP A 327 -10.76 5.90 -5.61
N ASP A 328 -11.93 6.53 -5.45
CA ASP A 328 -13.23 5.81 -5.51
C ASP A 328 -13.47 5.19 -6.89
N ARG A 329 -12.77 5.68 -7.92
CA ARG A 329 -12.78 5.06 -9.26
C ARG A 329 -11.95 3.77 -9.30
N ALA A 330 -11.24 3.45 -8.22
CA ALA A 330 -10.40 2.29 -8.00
C ALA A 330 -10.84 1.44 -6.78
N GLU A 331 -11.93 1.79 -6.09
CA GLU A 331 -12.51 0.99 -5.00
C GLU A 331 -13.18 -0.26 -5.54
N VAL A 332 -12.45 -1.39 -5.60
CA VAL A 332 -13.08 -2.72 -5.66
C VAL A 332 -12.22 -3.86 -5.04
N ASN A 333 -11.00 -3.65 -4.54
CA ASN A 333 -10.14 -4.80 -4.13
C ASN A 333 -9.74 -4.78 -2.65
N PRO A 334 -9.32 -5.94 -2.05
CA PRO A 334 -8.52 -6.16 -0.80
C PRO A 334 -6.92 -6.37 -1.01
N TRP A 335 -5.98 -5.72 -0.23
CA TRP A 335 -4.49 -5.48 -0.37
C TRP A 335 -3.76 -6.74 0.05
N ASP A 336 -4.51 -7.67 0.58
CA ASP A 336 -4.26 -9.06 0.91
C ASP A 336 -4.51 -9.98 -0.30
N THR A 337 -4.54 -9.46 -1.53
CA THR A 337 -4.67 -10.31 -2.72
C THR A 337 -3.49 -11.25 -2.76
N ASP A 338 -3.72 -12.50 -2.40
CA ASP A 338 -2.75 -13.57 -2.46
C ASP A 338 -3.07 -14.43 -3.67
N LEU A 339 -2.31 -14.25 -4.75
CA LEU A 339 -2.59 -14.92 -6.02
C LEU A 339 -2.20 -16.40 -6.01
N ASN A 340 -1.52 -16.84 -4.97
CA ASN A 340 -0.89 -18.15 -4.92
C ASN A 340 -1.15 -18.90 -3.60
N SER A 341 -1.98 -18.32 -2.73
CA SER A 341 -2.42 -18.90 -1.45
C SER A 341 -1.26 -19.24 -0.50
N ASP A 342 -0.17 -18.48 -0.53
CA ASP A 342 0.98 -18.65 0.38
C ASP A 342 0.86 -17.85 1.69
N GLY A 343 -0.26 -17.16 1.90
CA GLY A 343 -0.55 -16.34 3.06
C GLY A 343 0.06 -14.95 3.00
N ARG A 344 0.64 -14.53 1.87
CA ARG A 344 1.23 -13.20 1.71
C ARG A 344 0.51 -12.41 0.63
N ALA A 345 0.27 -11.14 0.92
CA ALA A 345 -0.22 -10.18 -0.05
C ALA A 345 0.73 -10.03 -1.25
N ASP A 346 0.22 -10.18 -2.47
CA ASP A 346 0.89 -9.93 -3.73
C ASP A 346 0.48 -8.57 -4.34
N ILE A 347 1.32 -8.02 -5.22
CA ILE A 347 0.98 -6.82 -6.00
C ILE A 347 0.31 -7.24 -7.31
N VAL A 348 -0.87 -6.68 -7.57
CA VAL A 348 -1.52 -6.66 -8.89
C VAL A 348 -1.68 -5.21 -9.37
N ALA A 349 -1.15 -4.90 -10.56
CA ALA A 349 -1.25 -3.57 -11.16
C ALA A 349 -1.84 -3.64 -12.57
N PHE A 350 -2.87 -2.83 -12.82
CA PHE A 350 -3.55 -2.75 -14.12
C PHE A 350 -2.89 -1.74 -15.07
N ASP A 351 -1.66 -1.99 -15.54
CA ASP A 351 -0.87 -1.12 -16.43
C ASP A 351 -1.59 -0.66 -17.72
N THR A 352 -1.01 0.25 -18.52
CA THR A 352 -1.56 0.58 -19.85
C THR A 352 -1.65 -0.62 -20.77
N THR A 353 -0.66 -1.47 -20.71
CA THR A 353 -0.46 -2.57 -21.67
C THR A 353 -1.05 -3.89 -21.16
N GLY A 354 -1.46 -3.97 -19.89
CA GLY A 354 -2.00 -5.21 -19.33
C GLY A 354 -1.99 -5.27 -17.81
N VAL A 355 -2.10 -6.47 -17.26
CA VAL A 355 -1.99 -6.75 -15.82
C VAL A 355 -0.56 -7.17 -15.51
N MET A 356 0.04 -6.47 -14.56
CA MET A 356 1.36 -6.76 -14.01
C MET A 356 1.21 -7.37 -12.63
N VAL A 357 2.03 -8.36 -12.32
CA VAL A 357 2.05 -9.07 -11.03
C VAL A 357 3.45 -9.06 -10.45
N SER A 358 3.54 -8.87 -9.14
CA SER A 358 4.74 -9.16 -8.36
C SER A 358 4.36 -9.88 -7.08
N ARG A 359 4.93 -11.07 -6.88
CA ARG A 359 4.62 -11.89 -5.71
C ARG A 359 5.45 -11.46 -4.51
N SER A 360 4.90 -11.56 -3.30
CA SER A 360 5.70 -11.39 -2.09
C SER A 360 6.50 -12.64 -1.76
N THR A 361 7.79 -12.48 -1.48
CA THR A 361 8.64 -13.55 -0.92
C THR A 361 8.71 -13.51 0.61
N GLY A 362 7.98 -12.57 1.23
CA GLY A 362 8.07 -12.22 2.65
C GLY A 362 9.24 -11.31 3.02
N SER A 363 10.08 -10.94 2.05
CA SER A 363 11.22 -10.04 2.24
C SER A 363 11.38 -9.03 1.12
N VAL A 364 10.86 -9.31 -0.07
CA VAL A 364 10.80 -8.42 -1.24
C VAL A 364 9.57 -8.78 -2.09
N PHE A 365 9.20 -7.91 -3.02
CA PHE A 365 8.30 -8.26 -4.11
C PHE A 365 9.12 -8.68 -5.34
N THR A 366 8.76 -9.78 -5.98
CA THR A 366 9.43 -10.23 -7.20
C THR A 366 9.37 -9.18 -8.29
N THR A 367 10.18 -9.35 -9.34
CA THR A 367 10.03 -8.53 -10.55
C THR A 367 8.62 -8.59 -11.09
N ALA A 368 8.13 -7.43 -11.53
CA ALA A 368 6.88 -7.25 -12.22
C ALA A 368 6.88 -8.05 -13.52
N THR A 369 6.02 -9.05 -13.59
CA THR A 369 5.77 -9.82 -14.80
C THR A 369 4.42 -9.43 -15.38
N ARG A 370 4.32 -9.37 -16.71
CA ARG A 370 3.02 -9.19 -17.36
C ARG A 370 2.28 -10.52 -17.31
N ALA A 371 1.33 -10.64 -16.38
CA ALA A 371 0.50 -11.82 -16.25
C ALA A 371 -0.59 -11.89 -17.31
N LEU A 372 -1.03 -10.73 -17.85
CA LEU A 372 -2.05 -10.70 -18.89
C LEU A 372 -1.94 -9.46 -19.80
N SER A 373 -2.12 -9.62 -21.11
CA SER A 373 -2.14 -8.53 -22.10
C SER A 373 -3.56 -7.98 -22.35
N SER A 374 -4.29 -7.71 -21.28
CA SER A 374 -5.65 -7.13 -21.28
C SER A 374 -5.89 -6.35 -19.98
N PHE A 375 -7.05 -5.75 -19.81
CA PHE A 375 -7.39 -4.90 -18.65
C PHE A 375 -6.54 -3.62 -18.52
N GLY A 376 -5.70 -3.33 -19.52
CA GLY A 376 -4.89 -2.13 -19.59
C GLY A 376 -5.50 -1.03 -20.46
N THR A 377 -5.13 0.23 -20.22
CA THR A 377 -5.78 1.35 -20.90
C THR A 377 -5.49 1.45 -22.40
N GLU A 378 -4.36 0.95 -22.88
CA GLU A 378 -4.05 0.80 -24.31
C GLU A 378 -4.76 -0.42 -24.93
N THR A 379 -5.33 -1.30 -24.09
CA THR A 379 -6.13 -2.47 -24.50
C THR A 379 -7.64 -2.22 -24.40
N GLY A 380 -8.08 -0.95 -24.39
CA GLY A 380 -9.50 -0.57 -24.42
C GLY A 380 -10.18 -0.37 -23.06
N TRP A 381 -9.41 -0.37 -21.97
CA TRP A 381 -9.92 -0.11 -20.61
C TRP A 381 -9.73 1.35 -20.20
N SER A 382 -10.51 1.84 -19.24
CA SER A 382 -10.40 3.22 -18.77
C SER A 382 -10.41 3.30 -17.25
N THR A 383 -9.71 4.28 -16.70
CA THR A 383 -9.78 4.62 -15.26
C THR A 383 -11.02 5.46 -14.93
N SER A 384 -11.68 6.07 -15.91
CA SER A 384 -12.87 6.91 -15.69
C SER A 384 -14.19 6.17 -15.91
N THR A 385 -14.16 5.00 -16.55
CA THR A 385 -15.39 4.25 -16.88
C THR A 385 -15.33 2.77 -16.51
N SER A 386 -14.15 2.17 -16.34
CA SER A 386 -14.02 0.74 -16.08
C SER A 386 -13.61 0.43 -14.65
N LEU A 387 -14.42 -0.38 -13.97
CA LEU A 387 -14.04 -1.03 -12.70
C LEU A 387 -13.21 -2.27 -13.00
N ARG A 388 -12.18 -2.53 -12.20
CA ARG A 388 -11.31 -3.69 -12.30
C ARG A 388 -11.02 -4.20 -10.90
N THR A 389 -11.19 -5.50 -10.70
CA THR A 389 -11.06 -6.16 -9.42
C THR A 389 -10.32 -7.49 -9.54
N VAL A 390 -9.79 -7.96 -8.42
CA VAL A 390 -9.12 -9.26 -8.28
C VAL A 390 -9.76 -9.97 -7.10
N MET A 391 -10.43 -11.09 -7.38
CA MET A 391 -11.10 -11.92 -6.38
C MET A 391 -11.52 -13.24 -7.01
N ASP A 392 -11.68 -14.29 -6.21
CA ASP A 392 -12.20 -15.56 -6.68
C ASP A 392 -13.69 -15.43 -7.06
N VAL A 393 -14.05 -15.58 -8.33
CA VAL A 393 -15.45 -15.65 -8.79
C VAL A 393 -15.80 -17.01 -9.38
N THR A 394 -14.86 -17.94 -9.47
CA THR A 394 -15.09 -19.32 -9.91
C THR A 394 -15.38 -20.27 -8.75
N GLY A 395 -15.06 -19.88 -7.52
CA GLY A 395 -15.16 -20.70 -6.31
C GLY A 395 -14.05 -21.76 -6.21
N ASP A 396 -12.96 -21.62 -6.96
CA ASP A 396 -11.86 -22.60 -6.99
C ASP A 396 -10.70 -22.26 -6.03
N GLY A 397 -10.82 -21.14 -5.30
CA GLY A 397 -9.82 -20.64 -4.37
C GLY A 397 -8.71 -19.81 -5.00
N ALA A 398 -8.62 -19.72 -6.34
CA ALA A 398 -7.69 -18.85 -7.03
C ALA A 398 -8.34 -17.49 -7.34
N PRO A 399 -7.71 -16.35 -7.00
CA PRO A 399 -8.25 -15.05 -7.38
C PRO A 399 -8.29 -14.87 -8.91
N ASP A 400 -9.44 -14.43 -9.42
CA ASP A 400 -9.65 -14.08 -10.82
C ASP A 400 -9.57 -12.57 -11.03
N ILE A 401 -9.32 -12.14 -12.26
CA ILE A 401 -9.50 -10.74 -12.64
C ILE A 401 -10.91 -10.56 -13.18
N VAL A 402 -11.66 -9.64 -12.58
CA VAL A 402 -12.97 -9.21 -13.10
C VAL A 402 -12.91 -7.75 -13.51
N GLY A 403 -13.41 -7.43 -14.70
CA GLY A 403 -13.46 -6.06 -15.18
C GLY A 403 -14.79 -5.69 -15.80
N PHE A 404 -15.36 -4.59 -15.34
CA PHE A 404 -16.57 -3.97 -15.88
C PHE A 404 -16.15 -3.02 -17.00
N GLY A 405 -16.06 -3.54 -18.22
CA GLY A 405 -15.58 -2.83 -19.39
C GLY A 405 -16.65 -2.00 -20.10
N GLY A 406 -16.32 -1.56 -21.32
CA GLY A 406 -17.24 -0.80 -22.18
C GLY A 406 -18.41 -1.64 -22.71
N SER A 407 -18.20 -2.91 -23.03
CA SER A 407 -19.18 -3.77 -23.71
C SER A 407 -19.69 -4.95 -22.88
N GLY A 408 -19.24 -5.09 -21.63
CA GLY A 408 -19.63 -6.18 -20.75
C GLY A 408 -18.75 -6.28 -19.52
N VAL A 409 -19.00 -7.31 -18.72
CA VAL A 409 -18.11 -7.75 -17.65
C VAL A 409 -17.27 -8.91 -18.17
N PHE A 410 -15.96 -8.78 -18.03
CA PHE A 410 -14.96 -9.76 -18.47
C PHE A 410 -14.28 -10.39 -17.28
N VAL A 411 -14.07 -11.71 -17.34
CA VAL A 411 -13.35 -12.47 -16.33
C VAL A 411 -12.16 -13.16 -16.98
N ALA A 412 -10.97 -12.99 -16.40
CA ALA A 412 -9.79 -13.78 -16.68
C ALA A 412 -9.50 -14.65 -15.46
N ARG A 413 -9.63 -15.96 -15.65
CA ARG A 413 -9.55 -16.90 -14.53
C ARG A 413 -8.14 -17.01 -13.98
N GLY A 414 -8.00 -17.02 -12.66
CA GLY A 414 -6.75 -17.32 -11.96
C GLY A 414 -6.32 -18.77 -12.19
N ASN A 415 -5.03 -19.03 -12.09
CA ASN A 415 -4.49 -20.39 -12.14
C ASN A 415 -3.92 -20.87 -10.80
N GLY A 416 -4.08 -20.08 -9.73
CA GLY A 416 -3.57 -20.36 -8.38
C GLY A 416 -2.05 -20.28 -8.22
N SER A 417 -1.32 -19.77 -9.22
CA SER A 417 0.14 -19.64 -9.18
C SER A 417 0.63 -18.23 -9.57
N GLY A 418 -0.25 -17.23 -9.53
CA GLY A 418 0.03 -15.85 -9.95
C GLY A 418 -0.23 -15.53 -11.43
N GLY A 419 -0.73 -16.49 -12.21
CA GLY A 419 -1.06 -16.30 -13.63
C GLY A 419 -2.56 -16.30 -13.92
N PHE A 420 -2.93 -15.82 -15.12
CA PHE A 420 -4.33 -15.72 -15.55
C PHE A 420 -4.53 -16.30 -16.95
N GLY A 421 -5.69 -16.91 -17.18
CA GLY A 421 -6.14 -17.34 -18.49
C GLY A 421 -6.63 -16.17 -19.37
N SER A 422 -6.97 -16.47 -20.63
CA SER A 422 -7.55 -15.47 -21.54
C SER A 422 -8.87 -14.91 -21.00
N PRO A 423 -9.10 -13.59 -21.06
CA PRO A 423 -10.35 -12.99 -20.62
C PRO A 423 -11.50 -13.43 -21.50
N SER A 424 -12.64 -13.73 -20.87
CA SER A 424 -13.89 -14.05 -21.54
C SER A 424 -14.99 -13.11 -21.05
N ARG A 425 -15.89 -12.70 -21.94
CA ARG A 425 -17.03 -11.85 -21.56
C ARG A 425 -18.12 -12.72 -20.96
N TRP A 426 -18.39 -12.55 -19.66
CA TRP A 426 -19.38 -13.34 -18.93
C TRP A 426 -20.79 -12.73 -18.99
N THR A 427 -20.91 -11.43 -19.20
CA THR A 427 -22.20 -10.77 -19.47
C THR A 427 -22.01 -9.46 -20.24
N THR A 428 -23.03 -9.01 -20.97
CA THR A 428 -23.06 -7.70 -21.63
C THR A 428 -23.63 -6.59 -20.73
N ALA A 429 -24.30 -6.97 -19.63
CA ALA A 429 -24.87 -6.06 -18.65
C ALA A 429 -23.78 -5.42 -17.74
N PHE A 430 -24.20 -4.47 -16.88
CA PHE A 430 -23.35 -3.78 -15.88
C PHE A 430 -22.13 -3.03 -16.44
N SER A 431 -22.06 -2.90 -17.76
CA SER A 431 -20.99 -2.25 -18.51
C SER A 431 -21.27 -0.77 -18.73
N ALA A 432 -20.23 0.00 -19.04
CA ALA A 432 -20.41 1.41 -19.37
C ALA A 432 -21.35 1.62 -20.58
N GLY A 433 -21.25 0.76 -21.59
CA GLY A 433 -22.12 0.78 -22.77
C GLY A 433 -23.57 0.37 -22.51
N SER A 434 -23.88 -0.25 -21.35
CA SER A 434 -25.25 -0.52 -20.91
C SER A 434 -25.79 0.53 -19.92
N GLY A 435 -25.15 1.70 -19.85
CA GLY A 435 -25.60 2.86 -19.07
C GLY A 435 -25.08 2.93 -17.64
N TRP A 436 -24.17 2.04 -17.23
CA TRP A 436 -23.55 2.08 -15.90
C TRP A 436 -22.39 3.07 -15.85
N SER A 437 -22.23 3.75 -14.72
CA SER A 437 -21.22 4.80 -14.55
C SER A 437 -20.64 4.77 -13.15
N LEU A 438 -19.37 5.18 -13.00
CA LEU A 438 -18.69 5.24 -11.70
C LEU A 438 -19.29 6.32 -10.78
N SER A 439 -19.77 7.41 -11.36
CA SER A 439 -20.31 8.53 -10.59
C SER A 439 -21.75 8.30 -10.14
N GLY A 440 -22.56 7.56 -10.90
CA GLY A 440 -23.99 7.41 -10.61
C GLY A 440 -24.38 6.08 -9.96
N HIS A 441 -23.51 5.07 -10.02
CA HIS A 441 -23.88 3.70 -9.69
C HIS A 441 -22.81 3.00 -8.87
N VAL A 442 -23.25 2.16 -7.92
CA VAL A 442 -22.39 1.21 -7.20
C VAL A 442 -22.52 -0.15 -7.87
N ARG A 443 -21.40 -0.81 -8.16
CA ARG A 443 -21.32 -2.19 -8.66
C ARG A 443 -20.32 -2.93 -7.80
N THR A 444 -20.69 -4.13 -7.36
CA THR A 444 -19.83 -4.98 -6.53
C THR A 444 -20.11 -6.46 -6.82
N LEU A 445 -19.31 -7.33 -6.22
CA LEU A 445 -19.41 -8.78 -6.33
C LEU A 445 -19.56 -9.37 -4.93
N ALA A 446 -20.60 -10.18 -4.69
CA ALA A 446 -20.82 -10.87 -3.43
C ALA A 446 -21.73 -12.08 -3.64
N ASP A 447 -21.59 -13.12 -2.82
CA ASP A 447 -22.51 -14.26 -2.81
C ASP A 447 -23.81 -13.84 -2.13
N VAL A 448 -24.86 -13.56 -2.90
CA VAL A 448 -26.16 -13.12 -2.35
C VAL A 448 -27.17 -14.26 -2.30
N ASN A 449 -26.92 -15.39 -2.97
CA ASN A 449 -27.83 -16.54 -2.98
C ASN A 449 -27.38 -17.68 -2.04
N GLY A 450 -26.16 -17.63 -1.53
CA GLY A 450 -25.56 -18.60 -0.61
C GLY A 450 -24.99 -19.84 -1.31
N ASP A 451 -24.67 -19.75 -2.61
CA ASP A 451 -24.14 -20.89 -3.38
C ASP A 451 -22.61 -20.99 -3.40
N GLY A 452 -21.92 -20.05 -2.74
CA GLY A 452 -20.46 -19.97 -2.67
C GLY A 452 -19.82 -19.22 -3.84
N LEU A 453 -20.60 -18.77 -4.83
CA LEU A 453 -20.13 -17.98 -5.97
C LEU A 453 -20.53 -16.52 -5.81
N ARG A 454 -19.62 -15.62 -6.17
CA ARG A 454 -19.88 -14.18 -6.07
C ARG A 454 -20.68 -13.71 -7.28
N ASP A 455 -21.86 -13.15 -7.04
CA ASP A 455 -22.78 -12.59 -8.03
C ASP A 455 -22.46 -11.13 -8.32
N ILE A 456 -22.90 -10.60 -9.47
CA ILE A 456 -22.87 -9.15 -9.69
C ILE A 456 -24.07 -8.49 -9.02
N ILE A 457 -23.81 -7.48 -8.19
CA ILE A 457 -24.82 -6.60 -7.60
C ILE A 457 -24.60 -5.18 -8.09
N GLY A 458 -25.63 -4.59 -8.70
CA GLY A 458 -25.61 -3.22 -9.17
C GLY A 458 -26.74 -2.38 -8.59
N PHE A 459 -26.38 -1.30 -7.92
CA PHE A 459 -27.32 -0.27 -7.44
C PHE A 459 -27.61 0.70 -8.58
N GLY A 460 -28.71 0.46 -9.29
CA GLY A 460 -29.19 1.22 -10.43
C GLY A 460 -30.13 2.38 -10.07
N LYS A 461 -30.62 3.08 -11.10
CA LYS A 461 -31.63 4.14 -10.97
C LYS A 461 -32.94 3.65 -10.30
N TYR A 462 -33.36 2.42 -10.61
CA TYR A 462 -34.67 1.88 -10.22
C TYR A 462 -34.61 0.86 -9.07
N GLY A 463 -33.46 0.73 -8.40
CA GLY A 463 -33.26 -0.23 -7.32
C GLY A 463 -32.00 -1.07 -7.52
N VAL A 464 -32.00 -2.28 -6.97
CA VAL A 464 -30.84 -3.19 -7.00
C VAL A 464 -31.09 -4.33 -7.97
N SER A 465 -30.19 -4.46 -8.94
CA SER A 465 -30.18 -5.55 -9.91
C SER A 465 -29.07 -6.54 -9.59
N VAL A 466 -29.39 -7.83 -9.65
CA VAL A 466 -28.47 -8.94 -9.41
C VAL A 466 -28.36 -9.78 -10.68
N SER A 467 -27.16 -10.25 -10.98
CA SER A 467 -26.88 -11.19 -12.06
C SER A 467 -26.08 -12.34 -11.47
N LEU A 468 -26.78 -13.48 -11.36
CA LEU A 468 -26.27 -14.66 -10.66
C LEU A 468 -25.10 -15.27 -11.42
N ASN A 469 -24.07 -15.67 -10.68
CA ASN A 469 -22.92 -16.38 -11.19
C ASN A 469 -23.24 -17.86 -11.39
N THR A 470 -22.74 -18.45 -12.47
CA THR A 470 -22.93 -19.89 -12.78
C THR A 470 -21.60 -20.66 -12.84
N GLY A 471 -20.51 -20.09 -12.32
CA GLY A 471 -19.14 -20.65 -12.36
C GLY A 471 -18.40 -20.44 -13.70
N GLY A 472 -19.07 -19.81 -14.67
CA GLY A 472 -18.45 -19.51 -15.97
C GLY A 472 -19.15 -18.46 -16.81
N ALA A 473 -20.22 -17.88 -16.30
CA ALA A 473 -20.94 -16.76 -16.88
C ALA A 473 -21.73 -16.06 -15.76
N PHE A 474 -22.25 -14.88 -16.07
CA PHE A 474 -23.28 -14.24 -15.24
C PHE A 474 -24.62 -14.29 -15.97
N GLY A 475 -25.66 -14.76 -15.30
CA GLY A 475 -27.00 -14.90 -15.84
C GLY A 475 -27.66 -13.56 -16.20
N ALA A 476 -28.86 -13.59 -16.78
CA ALA A 476 -29.58 -12.36 -17.09
C ALA A 476 -29.85 -11.52 -15.82
N PRO A 477 -29.62 -10.19 -15.85
CA PRO A 477 -29.85 -9.35 -14.68
C PRO A 477 -31.33 -9.33 -14.29
N ARG A 478 -31.61 -9.57 -13.01
CA ARG A 478 -32.94 -9.48 -12.41
C ARG A 478 -32.94 -8.39 -11.35
N ARG A 479 -33.98 -7.54 -11.34
CA ARG A 479 -34.16 -6.56 -10.27
C ARG A 479 -34.68 -7.26 -9.01
N TRP A 480 -33.84 -7.34 -7.98
CA TRP A 480 -34.14 -8.01 -6.72
C TRP A 480 -34.75 -7.08 -5.68
N SER A 481 -34.53 -5.76 -5.81
CA SER A 481 -35.14 -4.75 -4.94
C SER A 481 -35.52 -3.49 -5.73
N ASN A 482 -36.64 -2.87 -5.36
CA ASN A 482 -37.04 -1.54 -5.82
C ASN A 482 -36.60 -0.42 -4.86
N ALA A 483 -35.82 -0.76 -3.83
CA ALA A 483 -35.28 0.18 -2.85
C ALA A 483 -33.77 0.32 -3.00
N MET A 484 -33.17 1.24 -2.24
CA MET A 484 -31.72 1.48 -2.15
C MET A 484 -31.05 1.87 -3.48
N GLY A 485 -31.84 2.20 -4.50
CA GLY A 485 -31.40 2.70 -5.80
C GLY A 485 -31.46 4.23 -5.87
N GLY A 486 -31.23 4.76 -7.08
CA GLY A 486 -31.20 6.20 -7.34
C GLY A 486 -32.53 6.93 -7.15
N GLU A 487 -32.75 8.01 -7.91
CA GLU A 487 -33.92 8.89 -7.80
C GLU A 487 -35.26 8.16 -7.70
N ALA A 488 -35.45 7.10 -8.49
CA ALA A 488 -36.70 6.35 -8.57
C ALA A 488 -36.85 5.24 -7.51
N ALA A 489 -35.88 5.07 -6.61
CA ALA A 489 -35.79 3.94 -5.67
C ALA A 489 -35.20 4.35 -4.31
N GLY A 490 -35.68 5.45 -3.75
CA GLY A 490 -35.26 5.98 -2.45
C GLY A 490 -34.21 7.10 -2.51
N SER A 491 -33.90 7.60 -3.70
CA SER A 491 -33.03 8.76 -3.95
C SER A 491 -31.61 8.62 -3.35
N TRP A 492 -31.07 7.41 -3.40
CA TRP A 492 -29.70 7.13 -2.99
C TRP A 492 -28.72 7.70 -4.01
N ASP A 493 -27.58 8.17 -3.50
CA ASP A 493 -26.61 8.94 -4.26
C ASP A 493 -25.22 8.61 -3.74
N THR A 494 -24.30 8.32 -4.64
CA THR A 494 -22.93 7.87 -4.34
C THR A 494 -22.11 8.92 -3.59
N THR A 495 -22.42 10.21 -3.76
CA THR A 495 -21.69 11.31 -3.09
C THR A 495 -22.22 11.60 -1.69
N ARG A 496 -23.44 11.14 -1.37
CA ARG A 496 -24.11 11.39 -0.09
C ARG A 496 -24.28 10.13 0.77
N HIS A 497 -24.37 8.96 0.15
CA HIS A 497 -24.75 7.71 0.80
C HIS A 497 -23.79 6.58 0.43
N GLN A 498 -23.17 5.98 1.44
CA GLN A 498 -22.38 4.76 1.28
C GLN A 498 -23.30 3.54 1.26
N ARG A 499 -23.02 2.57 0.38
CA ARG A 499 -23.76 1.31 0.26
C ARG A 499 -22.77 0.16 0.12
N PHE A 500 -23.05 -0.92 0.83
CA PHE A 500 -22.22 -2.11 0.92
C PHE A 500 -23.09 -3.36 0.68
N VAL A 501 -22.44 -4.45 0.31
CA VAL A 501 -23.06 -5.78 0.18
C VAL A 501 -22.19 -6.77 0.93
N ARG A 502 -22.70 -7.29 2.06
CA ARG A 502 -21.96 -8.19 2.95
C ARG A 502 -22.93 -8.96 3.85
N ASP A 503 -22.57 -10.19 4.22
CA ASP A 503 -23.32 -10.96 5.21
C ASP A 503 -23.23 -10.25 6.56
N VAL A 504 -24.35 -9.65 7.00
CA VAL A 504 -24.42 -8.89 8.25
C VAL A 504 -25.13 -9.67 9.34
N ASN A 505 -25.82 -10.76 8.99
CA ASN A 505 -26.59 -11.60 9.91
C ASN A 505 -25.95 -12.98 10.18
N GLY A 506 -24.85 -13.32 9.50
CA GLY A 506 -24.09 -14.55 9.62
C GLY A 506 -24.78 -15.77 8.99
N ASP A 507 -25.67 -15.60 8.01
CA ASP A 507 -26.41 -16.70 7.38
C ASP A 507 -25.76 -17.25 6.10
N GLY A 508 -24.60 -16.71 5.72
CA GLY A 508 -23.85 -17.09 4.53
C GLY A 508 -24.30 -16.38 3.25
N ARG A 509 -25.30 -15.50 3.30
CA ARG A 509 -25.72 -14.68 2.16
C ARG A 509 -25.41 -13.22 2.41
N ALA A 510 -24.88 -12.55 1.40
CA ALA A 510 -24.59 -11.13 1.50
C ALA A 510 -25.86 -10.27 1.46
N ASP A 511 -25.97 -9.36 2.42
CA ASP A 511 -27.11 -8.46 2.59
C ASP A 511 -26.78 -7.06 2.05
N LEU A 512 -27.81 -6.25 1.76
CA LEU A 512 -27.59 -4.84 1.44
C LEU A 512 -27.51 -4.01 2.71
N ILE A 513 -26.45 -3.20 2.85
CA ILE A 513 -26.29 -2.23 3.94
C ILE A 513 -26.13 -0.84 3.34
N GLY A 514 -26.91 0.12 3.82
CA GLY A 514 -26.89 1.50 3.32
C GLY A 514 -26.90 2.53 4.43
N PHE A 515 -25.96 3.46 4.35
CA PHE A 515 -25.91 4.65 5.19
C PHE A 515 -26.77 5.74 4.55
N GLY A 516 -28.06 5.74 4.91
CA GLY A 516 -29.07 6.66 4.37
C GLY A 516 -29.11 8.01 5.09
N ALA A 517 -30.17 8.79 4.83
CA ALA A 517 -30.34 10.09 5.48
C ALA A 517 -30.53 9.97 7.00
N SER A 518 -31.42 9.08 7.44
CA SER A 518 -31.82 8.92 8.84
C SER A 518 -30.98 7.92 9.65
N GLY A 519 -30.08 7.18 9.00
CA GLY A 519 -29.22 6.19 9.66
C GLY A 519 -28.88 5.01 8.77
N VAL A 520 -28.58 3.86 9.39
CA VAL A 520 -28.20 2.62 8.72
C VAL A 520 -29.45 1.80 8.40
N GLN A 521 -29.64 1.48 7.12
CA GLN A 521 -30.70 0.60 6.62
C GLN A 521 -30.08 -0.72 6.13
N VAL A 522 -30.74 -1.83 6.44
CA VAL A 522 -30.32 -3.16 6.01
C VAL A 522 -31.48 -3.89 5.33
N ALA A 523 -31.23 -4.46 4.17
CA ALA A 523 -32.15 -5.36 3.48
C ALA A 523 -31.51 -6.74 3.37
N LEU A 524 -32.06 -7.70 4.12
CA LEU A 524 -31.52 -9.06 4.20
C LEU A 524 -31.77 -9.83 2.89
N SER A 525 -30.83 -10.65 2.48
CA SER A 525 -31.00 -11.53 1.33
C SER A 525 -31.92 -12.72 1.64
N THR A 526 -32.86 -12.99 0.73
CA THR A 526 -33.75 -14.17 0.77
C THR A 526 -33.22 -15.34 -0.04
N GLY A 527 -32.10 -15.18 -0.75
CA GLY A 527 -31.55 -16.16 -1.68
C GLY A 527 -32.01 -16.00 -3.13
N ASP A 528 -33.13 -15.29 -3.35
CA ASP A 528 -33.73 -15.03 -4.66
C ASP A 528 -34.21 -13.57 -4.83
N GLY A 529 -33.91 -12.73 -3.84
CA GLY A 529 -34.34 -11.34 -3.71
C GLY A 529 -33.76 -10.70 -2.45
N PHE A 530 -34.17 -9.46 -2.17
CA PHE A 530 -33.89 -8.79 -0.89
C PHE A 530 -35.19 -8.44 -0.19
N ALA A 531 -35.23 -8.63 1.13
CA ALA A 531 -36.32 -8.16 1.97
C ALA A 531 -36.45 -6.63 1.93
N ALA A 532 -37.59 -6.11 2.39
CA ALA A 532 -37.76 -4.67 2.55
C ALA A 532 -36.68 -4.11 3.51
N PRO A 533 -36.01 -2.98 3.19
CA PRO A 533 -35.00 -2.41 4.07
C PRO A 533 -35.58 -2.04 5.44
N ARG A 534 -34.86 -2.40 6.51
CA ARG A 534 -35.20 -2.05 7.90
C ARG A 534 -34.14 -1.13 8.47
N SER A 535 -34.55 -0.20 9.34
CA SER A 535 -33.59 0.62 10.08
C SER A 535 -32.92 -0.23 11.16
N TRP A 536 -31.61 -0.41 11.05
CA TRP A 536 -30.78 -1.12 12.03
C TRP A 536 -30.06 -0.18 12.98
N SER A 537 -29.91 1.10 12.61
CA SER A 537 -29.40 2.15 13.49
C SER A 537 -29.92 3.52 13.06
N ALA A 538 -30.19 4.41 14.03
CA ALA A 538 -30.46 5.83 13.79
C ALA A 538 -29.17 6.69 13.78
N ALA A 539 -28.01 6.08 13.99
CA ALA A 539 -26.70 6.73 13.90
C ALA A 539 -26.15 6.67 12.47
N PHE A 540 -25.03 7.37 12.22
CA PHE A 540 -24.27 7.34 10.96
C PHE A 540 -24.98 7.84 9.70
N GLY A 541 -26.18 8.41 9.84
CA GLY A 541 -26.95 8.99 8.74
C GLY A 541 -26.53 10.41 8.38
N LEU A 542 -26.83 10.83 7.15
CA LEU A 542 -26.53 12.18 6.64
C LEU A 542 -27.15 13.29 7.51
N ASP A 543 -28.39 13.11 7.97
CA ASP A 543 -29.12 14.07 8.82
C ASP A 543 -28.54 14.17 10.24
N ARG A 544 -27.58 13.29 10.56
CA ARG A 544 -26.76 13.32 11.79
C ARG A 544 -25.35 13.87 11.52
N GLY A 545 -25.12 14.46 10.36
CA GLY A 545 -23.87 15.09 9.98
C GLY A 545 -22.82 14.15 9.39
N TRP A 546 -23.18 12.90 9.09
CA TRP A 546 -22.25 11.93 8.52
C TRP A 546 -22.20 12.02 6.99
N ARG A 547 -21.12 12.59 6.46
CA ARG A 547 -20.88 12.75 5.02
C ARG A 547 -19.79 11.81 4.53
N VAL A 548 -19.95 11.29 3.32
CA VAL A 548 -19.02 10.33 2.71
C VAL A 548 -17.61 10.93 2.63
N ASP A 549 -17.52 12.17 2.17
CA ASP A 549 -16.29 12.92 1.89
C ASP A 549 -15.61 13.52 3.11
N VAL A 550 -16.21 13.39 4.30
CA VAL A 550 -15.69 14.05 5.52
C VAL A 550 -15.57 13.09 6.70
N THR A 551 -16.60 12.28 6.90
CA THR A 551 -16.73 11.38 8.06
C THR A 551 -17.04 9.97 7.55
N PRO A 552 -16.02 9.26 7.05
CA PRO A 552 -16.26 8.00 6.38
C PRO A 552 -16.65 6.89 7.35
N ARG A 553 -17.41 5.93 6.83
CA ARG A 553 -17.87 4.75 7.56
C ARG A 553 -17.36 3.49 6.86
N GLN A 554 -17.00 2.50 7.66
CA GLN A 554 -16.49 1.19 7.25
C GLN A 554 -17.31 0.11 7.96
N LEU A 555 -17.32 -1.09 7.39
CA LEU A 555 -17.93 -2.28 7.96
C LEU A 555 -16.83 -3.32 8.19
N THR A 556 -16.53 -3.61 9.46
CA THR A 556 -15.43 -4.51 9.82
C THR A 556 -15.76 -5.14 11.17
N ASP A 557 -15.45 -6.42 11.35
CA ASP A 557 -15.59 -7.09 12.64
C ASP A 557 -14.56 -6.52 13.64
N MET A 558 -15.03 -5.75 14.63
CA MET A 558 -14.19 -5.09 15.62
C MET A 558 -14.08 -5.89 16.92
N ASN A 559 -14.94 -6.88 17.12
CA ASN A 559 -15.04 -7.64 18.35
C ASN A 559 -14.65 -9.13 18.19
N ALA A 560 -14.28 -9.55 16.98
CA ALA A 560 -13.92 -10.92 16.58
C ALA A 560 -15.07 -11.93 16.76
N ASP A 561 -16.33 -11.52 16.52
CA ASP A 561 -17.51 -12.39 16.59
C ASP A 561 -17.96 -12.95 15.22
N GLY A 562 -17.24 -12.60 14.16
CA GLY A 562 -17.50 -13.03 12.79
C GLY A 562 -18.55 -12.18 12.06
N ARG A 563 -19.07 -11.11 12.66
CA ARG A 563 -20.06 -10.23 12.05
C ARG A 563 -19.46 -8.83 11.88
N PRO A 564 -19.69 -8.18 10.72
CA PRO A 564 -19.15 -6.84 10.51
C PRO A 564 -19.88 -5.81 11.39
N ASP A 565 -19.12 -4.97 12.09
CA ASP A 565 -19.59 -3.84 12.88
C ASP A 565 -19.53 -2.54 12.07
N VAL A 566 -20.28 -1.52 12.48
CA VAL A 566 -20.13 -0.18 11.89
C VAL A 566 -19.02 0.57 12.60
N VAL A 567 -18.01 1.02 11.84
CA VAL A 567 -16.95 1.92 12.30
C VAL A 567 -17.09 3.26 11.57
N GLY A 568 -17.34 4.33 12.31
CA GLY A 568 -17.46 5.68 11.76
C GLY A 568 -16.35 6.61 12.26
N PHE A 569 -15.55 7.13 11.34
CA PHE A 569 -14.58 8.20 11.61
C PHE A 569 -15.31 9.55 11.63
N GLY A 570 -15.81 9.93 12.80
CA GLY A 570 -16.64 11.12 12.99
C GLY A 570 -15.83 12.41 13.13
N ARG A 571 -16.52 13.49 13.53
CA ARG A 571 -15.87 14.77 13.82
C ARG A 571 -15.02 14.70 15.09
N ASP A 572 -15.58 14.16 16.16
CA ASP A 572 -14.96 14.20 17.49
C ASP A 572 -14.30 12.88 17.91
N GLY A 573 -14.05 11.99 16.96
CA GLY A 573 -13.40 10.71 17.19
C GLY A 573 -13.95 9.57 16.35
N VAL A 574 -13.61 8.34 16.71
CA VAL A 574 -14.12 7.13 16.06
C VAL A 574 -15.23 6.51 16.89
N TYR A 575 -16.36 6.26 16.23
CA TYR A 575 -17.55 5.67 16.81
C TYR A 575 -17.73 4.26 16.27
N VAL A 576 -17.99 3.30 17.15
CA VAL A 576 -18.26 1.91 16.78
C VAL A 576 -19.65 1.53 17.26
N ALA A 577 -20.44 0.90 16.39
CA ALA A 577 -21.70 0.26 16.73
C ALA A 577 -21.60 -1.22 16.41
N LEU A 578 -21.54 -2.03 17.48
CA LEU A 578 -21.39 -3.48 17.37
C LEU A 578 -22.64 -4.10 16.78
N ASN A 579 -22.45 -5.11 15.94
CA ASN A 579 -23.51 -5.89 15.34
C ASN A 579 -24.10 -6.86 16.38
N THR A 580 -25.43 -6.98 16.40
CA THR A 580 -26.16 -7.90 17.29
C THR A 580 -26.76 -9.09 16.55
N GLY A 581 -26.52 -9.16 15.24
CA GLY A 581 -27.09 -10.12 14.29
C GLY A 581 -28.48 -9.77 13.77
N SER A 582 -29.15 -8.76 14.33
CA SER A 582 -30.45 -8.28 13.86
C SER A 582 -30.59 -6.75 13.87
N SER A 583 -29.59 -6.05 14.40
CA SER A 583 -29.49 -4.59 14.47
C SER A 583 -28.06 -4.19 14.83
N PHE A 584 -27.74 -2.90 14.78
CA PHE A 584 -26.50 -2.37 15.38
C PHE A 584 -26.80 -1.77 16.76
N ALA A 585 -25.94 -2.07 17.73
CA ALA A 585 -25.99 -1.52 19.07
C ALA A 585 -25.84 0.02 19.05
N THR A 586 -26.07 0.65 20.20
CA THR A 586 -25.85 2.10 20.34
C THR A 586 -24.39 2.43 20.01
N ALA A 587 -24.19 3.36 19.08
CA ALA A 587 -22.86 3.81 18.69
C ALA A 587 -22.11 4.42 19.88
N ARG A 588 -20.92 3.92 20.18
CA ARG A 588 -20.06 4.41 21.27
C ARG A 588 -18.79 4.98 20.68
N ARG A 589 -18.34 6.13 21.22
CA ARG A 589 -17.03 6.69 20.86
C ARG A 589 -15.93 5.85 21.50
N TRP A 590 -15.18 5.11 20.69
CA TRP A 590 -14.09 4.25 21.15
C TRP A 590 -12.76 5.00 21.30
N THR A 591 -12.58 6.12 20.58
CA THR A 591 -11.44 7.03 20.78
C THR A 591 -11.81 8.46 20.41
N THR A 592 -11.16 9.43 21.05
CA THR A 592 -11.26 10.85 20.71
C THR A 592 -10.30 11.27 19.59
N SER A 593 -9.42 10.38 19.12
CA SER A 593 -8.49 10.63 18.00
C SER A 593 -9.13 10.25 16.65
N PHE A 594 -8.42 10.51 15.54
CA PHE A 594 -8.82 10.15 14.17
C PHE A 594 -10.08 10.86 13.65
N GLY A 595 -10.54 11.89 14.35
CA GLY A 595 -11.66 12.73 13.96
C GLY A 595 -11.26 14.03 13.28
N LEU A 596 -12.22 14.64 12.58
CA LEU A 596 -12.05 15.90 11.83
C LEU A 596 -11.80 17.12 12.72
N SER A 597 -12.40 17.19 13.90
CA SER A 597 -12.28 18.34 14.80
C SER A 597 -10.83 18.51 15.26
N SER A 598 -10.40 19.74 15.53
CA SER A 598 -9.05 20.02 16.05
C SER A 598 -8.77 19.30 17.37
N GLY A 599 -9.78 19.19 18.25
CA GLY A 599 -9.74 18.39 19.48
C GLY A 599 -9.52 16.88 19.25
N SER A 600 -9.79 16.40 18.03
CA SER A 600 -9.55 15.02 17.57
C SER A 600 -8.37 14.90 16.61
N ARG A 601 -7.51 15.93 16.60
CA ARG A 601 -6.31 16.11 15.79
C ARG A 601 -6.54 16.47 14.31
N GLY A 602 -7.75 16.76 13.85
CA GLY A 602 -7.91 17.41 12.54
C GLY A 602 -7.69 16.51 11.31
N TRP A 603 -8.14 15.25 11.37
CA TRP A 603 -7.94 14.28 10.28
C TRP A 603 -8.82 14.59 9.08
N GLN A 604 -8.22 14.71 7.89
CA GLN A 604 -8.92 15.05 6.65
C GLN A 604 -8.85 13.88 5.68
N THR A 605 -10.00 13.45 5.16
CA THR A 605 -10.16 12.44 4.10
C THR A 605 -9.28 12.73 2.87
N THR A 606 -9.21 13.99 2.46
CA THR A 606 -8.44 14.43 1.28
C THR A 606 -6.92 14.47 1.48
N ARG A 607 -6.40 14.06 2.64
CA ARG A 607 -4.96 14.14 2.97
C ARG A 607 -4.45 12.97 3.79
N ASP A 608 -5.24 12.52 4.75
CA ASP A 608 -4.85 11.62 5.83
C ASP A 608 -5.65 10.29 5.76
N PRO A 609 -5.19 9.31 4.96
CA PRO A 609 -5.80 7.99 4.92
C PRO A 609 -5.94 7.36 6.30
N ARG A 610 -7.04 6.62 6.50
CA ARG A 610 -7.31 5.84 7.70
C ARG A 610 -7.75 4.44 7.28
N VAL A 611 -7.02 3.44 7.75
CA VAL A 611 -7.20 2.04 7.42
C VAL A 611 -7.44 1.27 8.71
N LEU A 612 -8.25 0.21 8.62
CA LEU A 612 -8.44 -0.77 9.68
C LEU A 612 -7.67 -2.03 9.30
N ALA A 613 -6.72 -2.46 10.12
CA ALA A 613 -5.90 -3.64 9.88
C ALA A 613 -5.32 -4.16 11.21
N ASP A 614 -5.18 -5.47 11.36
CA ASP A 614 -4.52 -6.04 12.54
C ASP A 614 -3.01 -5.86 12.39
N VAL A 615 -2.46 -4.82 13.03
CA VAL A 615 -1.01 -4.55 12.96
C VAL A 615 -0.26 -5.19 14.12
N ASN A 616 -0.93 -5.91 15.01
CA ASN A 616 -0.35 -6.45 16.22
C ASN A 616 -0.45 -7.97 16.38
N GLY A 617 -1.25 -8.62 15.54
CA GLY A 617 -1.43 -10.07 15.46
C GLY A 617 -2.39 -10.62 16.51
N ASP A 618 -3.32 -9.81 17.04
CA ASP A 618 -4.31 -10.25 18.02
C ASP A 618 -5.66 -10.69 17.40
N GLY A 619 -5.75 -10.67 16.08
CA GLY A 619 -6.94 -11.01 15.30
C GLY A 619 -7.99 -9.91 15.27
N ARG A 620 -7.69 -8.70 15.75
CA ARG A 620 -8.62 -7.57 15.76
C ARG A 620 -8.04 -6.42 14.94
N PRO A 621 -8.84 -5.78 14.07
CA PRO A 621 -8.37 -4.65 13.29
C PRO A 621 -8.12 -3.43 14.19
N ASP A 622 -6.94 -2.86 14.07
CA ASP A 622 -6.49 -1.62 14.68
C ASP A 622 -6.71 -0.43 13.73
N ILE A 623 -6.74 0.80 14.25
CA ILE A 623 -6.71 1.98 13.39
C ILE A 623 -5.26 2.31 13.03
N VAL A 624 -4.96 2.38 11.72
CA VAL A 624 -3.75 2.98 11.19
C VAL A 624 -4.12 4.25 10.42
N GLY A 625 -3.63 5.40 10.89
CA GLY A 625 -3.82 6.69 10.24
C GLY A 625 -2.51 7.29 9.73
N LEU A 626 -2.48 7.65 8.45
CA LEU A 626 -1.30 8.16 7.77
C LEU A 626 -1.43 9.68 7.57
N ARG A 627 -0.78 10.48 8.40
CA ARG A 627 -0.94 11.96 8.38
C ARG A 627 0.40 12.67 8.36
N THR A 628 0.37 14.00 8.35
CA THR A 628 1.59 14.82 8.47
C THR A 628 2.46 14.36 9.64
N GLY A 629 3.72 14.02 9.36
CA GLY A 629 4.71 13.60 10.35
C GLY A 629 4.65 12.13 10.78
N GLY A 630 3.88 11.28 10.09
CA GLY A 630 4.06 9.82 10.11
C GLY A 630 2.78 8.98 10.21
N ALA A 631 2.95 7.70 10.51
CA ALA A 631 1.86 6.74 10.76
C ALA A 631 1.50 6.68 12.26
N TRP A 632 0.22 6.84 12.56
CA TRP A 632 -0.34 6.80 13.91
C TRP A 632 -1.25 5.60 14.08
N VAL A 633 -1.05 4.84 15.14
CA VAL A 633 -1.80 3.62 15.42
C VAL A 633 -2.56 3.77 16.73
N ALA A 634 -3.81 3.33 16.75
CA ALA A 634 -4.54 3.06 17.98
C ALA A 634 -5.05 1.62 17.95
N ARG A 635 -4.50 0.81 18.85
CA ARG A 635 -4.83 -0.61 18.95
C ARG A 635 -6.22 -0.85 19.50
N ASN A 636 -6.94 -1.79 18.94
CA ASN A 636 -8.24 -2.26 19.35
C ASN A 636 -8.12 -3.11 20.62
N THR A 637 -9.07 -2.97 21.54
CA THR A 637 -9.13 -3.74 22.80
C THR A 637 -10.38 -4.62 22.87
N GLY A 638 -11.14 -4.70 21.78
CA GLY A 638 -12.44 -5.36 21.67
C GLY A 638 -13.62 -4.53 22.17
N SER A 639 -13.38 -3.38 22.81
CA SER A 639 -14.45 -2.49 23.31
C SER A 639 -14.12 -0.99 23.28
N ALA A 640 -12.88 -0.65 22.93
CA ALA A 640 -12.35 0.70 22.78
C ALA A 640 -11.05 0.63 21.96
N PHE A 641 -10.50 1.80 21.58
CA PHE A 641 -9.13 1.88 21.10
C PHE A 641 -8.22 2.48 22.17
N THR A 642 -6.95 2.03 22.17
CA THR A 642 -5.89 2.64 22.97
C THR A 642 -5.62 4.10 22.56
N SER A 643 -4.83 4.80 23.37
CA SER A 643 -4.36 6.14 22.99
C SER A 643 -3.50 6.04 21.73
N ALA A 644 -3.80 6.87 20.73
CA ALA A 644 -3.07 6.82 19.47
C ALA A 644 -1.59 7.19 19.69
N ALA A 645 -0.69 6.33 19.22
CA ALA A 645 0.75 6.51 19.27
C ALA A 645 1.31 6.58 17.85
N ARG A 646 2.36 7.38 17.64
CA ARG A 646 3.08 7.39 16.37
C ARG A 646 4.03 6.18 16.33
N TRP A 647 3.86 5.32 15.34
CA TRP A 647 4.64 4.08 15.18
C TRP A 647 5.82 4.24 14.22
N THR A 648 5.79 5.22 13.31
CA THR A 648 6.95 5.67 12.51
C THR A 648 6.76 7.13 12.09
N THR A 649 7.84 7.86 11.82
CA THR A 649 7.78 9.19 11.20
C THR A 649 7.61 9.17 9.68
N ASP A 650 7.79 8.01 9.03
CA ASP A 650 7.60 7.84 7.59
C ASP A 650 6.12 7.58 7.23
N TYR A 651 5.82 7.44 5.94
CA TYR A 651 4.49 7.23 5.38
C TYR A 651 3.51 8.37 5.67
N GLY A 652 4.01 9.50 6.15
CA GLY A 652 3.22 10.69 6.45
C GLY A 652 2.89 11.51 5.21
N SER A 653 1.88 12.37 5.33
CA SER A 653 1.45 13.24 4.21
C SER A 653 2.48 14.32 3.82
N THR A 654 3.58 14.45 4.57
CA THR A 654 4.67 15.39 4.28
C THR A 654 5.52 14.85 3.13
N GLU A 655 5.85 13.57 3.18
CA GLU A 655 6.68 12.88 2.21
C GLU A 655 5.83 12.25 1.09
N TRP A 656 4.64 11.77 1.46
CA TRP A 656 3.74 10.97 0.62
C TRP A 656 2.53 11.78 0.17
N THR A 657 2.41 11.95 -1.15
CA THR A 657 1.31 12.72 -1.74
C THR A 657 0.11 11.84 -2.00
N LEU A 658 -1.03 12.17 -1.39
CA LEU A 658 -2.29 11.48 -1.62
C LEU A 658 -2.70 11.52 -3.11
N GLY A 659 -3.21 10.41 -3.61
CA GLY A 659 -3.64 10.28 -5.01
C GLY A 659 -2.50 10.22 -6.02
N VAL A 660 -1.27 10.55 -5.64
CA VAL A 660 -0.09 10.24 -6.46
C VAL A 660 0.50 8.94 -5.99
N MET A 661 0.79 8.81 -4.69
CA MET A 661 1.56 7.74 -4.04
C MET A 661 0.66 6.90 -3.12
N PRO A 662 0.04 5.83 -3.63
CA PRO A 662 -0.81 4.94 -2.84
C PRO A 662 -0.05 4.34 -1.66
N ARG A 663 -0.75 4.20 -0.53
CA ARG A 663 -0.27 3.55 0.67
C ARG A 663 -1.37 2.62 1.18
N GLY A 664 -0.98 1.44 1.63
CA GLY A 664 -1.86 0.42 2.17
C GLY A 664 -1.28 -0.20 3.42
N VAL A 665 -2.10 -1.02 4.07
CA VAL A 665 -1.70 -1.79 5.23
C VAL A 665 -2.16 -3.23 5.00
N ALA A 666 -1.23 -4.17 4.90
CA ALA A 666 -1.49 -5.59 4.64
C ALA A 666 -0.32 -6.44 5.12
N ASP A 667 -0.58 -7.69 5.52
CA ASP A 667 0.48 -8.63 5.86
C ASP A 667 1.18 -9.08 4.56
N VAL A 668 2.40 -8.62 4.36
CA VAL A 668 3.22 -8.99 3.19
C VAL A 668 4.31 -9.99 3.55
N ASN A 669 4.51 -10.30 4.84
CA ASN A 669 5.57 -11.19 5.30
C ASN A 669 5.07 -12.53 5.86
N GLY A 670 3.77 -12.66 6.09
CA GLY A 670 3.10 -13.85 6.63
C GLY A 670 3.27 -14.02 8.14
N ASP A 671 3.48 -12.93 8.90
CA ASP A 671 3.60 -12.95 10.35
C ASP A 671 2.29 -12.64 11.10
N ASP A 672 1.17 -12.60 10.37
CA ASP A 672 -0.17 -12.24 10.83
C ASP A 672 -0.27 -10.79 11.33
N ARG A 673 0.71 -9.94 11.02
CA ARG A 673 0.66 -8.50 11.32
C ARG A 673 0.71 -7.70 10.03
N ALA A 674 -0.26 -6.82 9.88
CA ALA A 674 -0.32 -5.97 8.72
C ALA A 674 0.80 -4.92 8.73
N ASP A 675 1.51 -4.84 7.61
CA ASP A 675 2.66 -3.97 7.34
C ASP A 675 2.23 -2.76 6.51
N ILE A 676 3.00 -1.65 6.57
CA ILE A 676 2.73 -0.54 5.66
C ILE A 676 3.43 -0.80 4.32
N VAL A 677 2.66 -0.77 3.24
CA VAL A 677 3.15 -0.83 1.85
C VAL A 677 2.89 0.52 1.18
N GLY A 678 3.94 1.16 0.66
CA GLY A 678 3.83 2.44 -0.04
C GLY A 678 4.46 2.39 -1.42
N PHE A 679 3.70 2.83 -2.42
CA PHE A 679 4.21 3.03 -3.77
C PHE A 679 4.85 4.41 -3.86
N ALA A 680 6.17 4.42 -3.74
CA ALA A 680 7.01 5.58 -3.79
C ALA A 680 7.49 5.88 -5.23
N ARG A 681 8.26 6.95 -5.39
CA ARG A 681 8.86 7.28 -6.68
C ARG A 681 9.83 6.21 -7.17
N HIS A 682 10.52 5.54 -6.26
CA HIS A 682 11.61 4.61 -6.56
C HIS A 682 11.17 3.15 -6.43
N GLY A 683 9.86 2.93 -6.55
CA GLY A 683 9.23 1.63 -6.43
C GLY A 683 8.49 1.48 -5.12
N VAL A 684 8.48 0.27 -4.57
CA VAL A 684 7.66 -0.09 -3.41
C VAL A 684 8.52 -0.05 -2.16
N HIS A 685 8.11 0.77 -1.19
CA HIS A 685 8.72 0.82 0.12
C HIS A 685 7.81 0.09 1.12
N VAL A 686 8.37 -0.78 1.94
CA VAL A 686 7.63 -1.49 2.99
C VAL A 686 8.27 -1.22 4.35
N ALA A 687 7.43 -0.99 5.35
CA ALA A 687 7.83 -0.97 6.75
C ALA A 687 7.06 -2.05 7.51
N LEU A 688 7.80 -3.07 7.96
CA LEU A 688 7.23 -4.22 8.64
C LEU A 688 6.74 -3.86 10.04
N SER A 689 5.61 -4.42 10.46
CA SER A 689 5.12 -4.28 11.82
C SER A 689 5.89 -5.18 12.80
N THR A 690 6.05 -4.69 14.02
CA THR A 690 6.57 -5.48 15.16
C THR A 690 5.47 -5.73 16.21
N GLY A 691 4.24 -5.32 15.92
CA GLY A 691 3.12 -5.26 16.87
C GLY A 691 3.17 -4.13 17.89
N SER A 692 4.22 -3.29 17.84
CA SER A 692 4.36 -2.11 18.70
C SER A 692 4.91 -0.86 18.01
N ARG A 693 5.51 -1.03 16.82
CA ARG A 693 6.03 0.02 15.93
C ARG A 693 6.17 -0.55 14.52
N PHE A 694 6.37 0.31 13.54
CA PHE A 694 6.85 -0.09 12.22
C PHE A 694 8.38 0.01 12.16
N GLY A 695 9.03 -0.94 11.49
CA GLY A 695 10.48 -0.96 11.28
C GLY A 695 10.96 0.12 10.30
N ALA A 696 12.24 0.06 9.94
CA ALA A 696 12.77 0.93 8.88
C ALA A 696 12.03 0.67 7.57
N ALA A 697 11.64 1.73 6.87
CA ALA A 697 11.16 1.61 5.49
C ALA A 697 12.27 1.03 4.62
N SER A 698 11.94 0.05 3.78
CA SER A 698 12.91 -0.68 2.96
C SER A 698 12.40 -0.86 1.52
N HIS A 699 13.32 -0.90 0.56
CA HIS A 699 13.01 -1.05 -0.86
C HIS A 699 12.72 -2.51 -1.21
N TRP A 700 11.46 -2.81 -1.54
CA TRP A 700 11.03 -4.18 -1.85
C TRP A 700 10.90 -4.43 -3.36
N ASN A 701 10.75 -3.39 -4.17
CA ASN A 701 10.69 -3.49 -5.63
C ASN A 701 10.99 -2.12 -6.26
N ALA A 702 11.63 -2.08 -7.43
CA ALA A 702 12.00 -0.82 -8.11
C ALA A 702 11.10 -0.46 -9.32
N GLN A 703 10.26 -1.39 -9.80
CA GLN A 703 9.55 -1.31 -11.08
C GLN A 703 8.19 -0.63 -11.00
N TYR A 704 7.59 -0.55 -9.81
CA TYR A 704 6.32 0.16 -9.59
C TYR A 704 6.49 1.63 -9.24
N GLY A 705 7.61 2.29 -9.62
CA GLY A 705 7.95 3.68 -9.27
C GLY A 705 7.38 4.78 -10.19
N TRP A 706 7.50 6.05 -9.78
CA TRP A 706 7.12 7.25 -10.55
C TRP A 706 8.29 7.76 -11.43
N GLY A 707 8.14 7.70 -12.75
CA GLY A 707 9.15 8.17 -13.71
C GLY A 707 8.96 9.63 -14.12
N LYS A 708 9.99 10.48 -13.94
CA LYS A 708 9.93 11.91 -14.35
C LYS A 708 10.11 12.09 -15.87
N SER A 709 10.82 11.19 -16.56
CA SER A 709 11.01 11.22 -18.02
C SER A 709 9.73 10.90 -18.80
N THR A 710 8.79 10.18 -18.19
CA THR A 710 7.50 9.80 -18.78
C THR A 710 6.34 10.68 -18.31
N GLY A 711 6.52 11.50 -17.27
CA GLY A 711 5.41 12.26 -16.66
C GLY A 711 4.33 11.39 -16.00
N HIS A 712 4.60 10.08 -15.83
CA HIS A 712 3.66 9.06 -15.36
C HIS A 712 4.38 7.98 -14.52
N TRP A 713 3.62 7.14 -13.81
CA TRP A 713 4.13 5.91 -13.20
C TRP A 713 4.79 5.01 -14.28
N LEU A 714 5.88 4.30 -13.95
CA LEU A 714 6.55 3.36 -14.87
C LEU A 714 5.61 2.25 -15.36
N VAL A 715 4.65 1.91 -14.51
CA VAL A 715 3.39 1.24 -14.84
C VAL A 715 2.36 2.37 -15.01
N ARG A 716 1.97 2.73 -16.24
CA ARG A 716 1.22 3.96 -16.56
C ARG A 716 -0.14 4.08 -15.88
N THR A 717 -0.65 3.02 -15.27
CA THR A 717 -1.69 3.16 -14.26
C THR A 717 -1.16 2.81 -12.88
N LYS A 718 -1.55 3.65 -11.91
CA LYS A 718 -1.18 3.56 -10.51
C LYS A 718 -1.20 2.10 -10.06
N PRO A 719 -0.17 1.58 -9.37
CA PRO A 719 -0.31 0.35 -8.61
C PRO A 719 -1.50 0.54 -7.64
N ARG A 720 -2.50 -0.33 -7.71
CA ARG A 720 -3.82 -0.04 -7.13
C ARG A 720 -4.01 -0.92 -5.92
N GLY A 721 -4.16 -0.28 -4.77
CA GLY A 721 -4.45 -0.98 -3.54
C GLY A 721 -5.66 -0.38 -2.82
N ILE A 722 -6.72 -1.16 -2.83
CA ILE A 722 -7.56 -1.71 -1.74
C ILE A 722 -8.01 -0.93 -0.49
N ASN A 723 -9.32 -1.01 -0.17
CA ASN A 723 -9.83 -1.35 1.18
C ASN A 723 -11.23 -2.00 1.07
N ALA A 724 -11.46 -3.12 1.76
CA ALA A 724 -12.64 -3.39 2.57
C ALA A 724 -12.39 -4.70 3.33
N GLY A 725 -12.00 -4.60 4.60
CA GLY A 725 -11.98 -5.72 5.56
C GLY A 725 -13.35 -6.32 5.75
#